data_AF-A0A7W9SNJ3-F1
#
_entry.id   AF-A0A7W9SNJ3-F1
#
_cell.length_a   1.000
_cell.length_b   1.000
_cell.length_c   1.000
_cell.angle_alpha   90.00
_cell.angle_beta   90.00
_cell.angle_gamma   90.00
#
_symmetry.space_group_name_H-M   'P 1'
#
loop_
_entity.id
_entity.type
_entity.pdbx_description
1 polymer ?
#
loop_
_entity_poly.entity_id
_entity_poly.type
_entity_poly.pdbx_seq_one_letter_code
_entity_poly.pdbx_strand_id
1 'polypeptide(L)'
;MQIDLPDFALVVLVGASGSGKSTFAGKHFLPTEVLSSDYLRGVVCDDEGSLEATGDAFAALHYLAGIRLKRRKLTVIDATNVQEHARKPLLALAHQYHAVPVAIVLDVPEKTCYARNQARPNRDFGPHVVQRHSRELKRSLKFLKKEGFRYVFHLDGEEAIAATELARVPLWTDRRTEHGPFDFIGDVHGCYDELQALLGKLGYDEAGGHPENRRLVFVGDLVDRGPKSVEVASFVMEAVAAGRALCVPGNHDDKLKRALEGKKVTVNHGLEQSLEQIDALPEAEREAFKARFIAFVESLVSHLWLEDGALCVAHAGIREDLIGRASRAVREFCLYGDPTGERDERGLPIRRDWAADYSGKTNVIYGHTPIERAQWRGNTINLDTGCVFGGQLTALRWPERTIVGVEAKASYAEHPQPLREAEAAKSPFPSDGGAPAPREYPGVGERLNLADFVGRRIIETRLGGNITVNDGNAAAALEVISRFAAHPRWLAYLPPTMSPVETSKTEGYLERPEEACAYFVKNGFTELIAQEKHMGSRAVVVVCRDQAAAQRRFGAESGETGVILTRTGRPFFDTQEQTEALLSELRAALTETGLWDELKTDWVILDSELLPWNAKAQGLLRGQYAPVGAAGRVALSTARELAEKANLPELAQRLQERESCVGAYQEAYGRYCWSVSGLSGVKLAPFQILAVEGRTLLEQDHLWHMQTLARLAAVSERFVATQYQLVQADNAEQVKELSAWWDKKTEEGMEGIVVKTRESIPVRNSVASLRVQPAVKVRGREYLRIIYGPEYTDPAHLSRLRERGLSGKRSLALREFSLGIEGLERFVRREPLRRVHECAFATLALESEPVDPRL
;
A
#
# COMPACT_ATOMS: atom_id res chain seq x y z
N MET A 1 5.93 39.84 27.14
CA MET A 1 6.17 38.47 27.65
C MET A 1 6.18 37.53 26.47
N GLN A 2 7.25 36.77 26.27
CA GLN A 2 7.31 35.76 25.21
C GLN A 2 6.76 34.43 25.75
N ILE A 3 5.83 33.83 25.02
CA ILE A 3 5.29 32.50 25.29
C ILE A 3 5.80 31.54 24.21
N ASP A 4 6.54 30.52 24.64
CA ASP A 4 6.95 29.43 23.77
C ASP A 4 5.84 28.38 23.72
N LEU A 5 5.22 28.26 22.55
CA LEU A 5 4.10 27.38 22.31
C LEU A 5 4.53 26.19 21.45
N PRO A 6 4.28 24.93 21.88
CA PRO A 6 4.55 23.77 21.05
C PRO A 6 3.85 23.86 19.68
N ASP A 7 4.57 23.52 18.61
CA ASP A 7 4.07 23.51 17.23
C ASP A 7 2.87 22.57 17.04
N PHE A 8 2.77 21.53 17.88
CA PHE A 8 1.63 20.63 17.99
C PHE A 8 0.99 20.64 19.39
N ALA A 9 -0.08 21.42 19.53
CA ALA A 9 -0.84 21.57 20.76
C ALA A 9 -2.36 21.71 20.52
N LEU A 10 -3.13 21.42 21.57
CA LEU A 10 -4.50 21.90 21.72
C LEU A 10 -4.48 23.07 22.70
N VAL A 11 -4.66 24.28 22.18
CA VAL A 11 -4.70 25.52 22.96
C VAL A 11 -6.13 25.82 23.34
N VAL A 12 -6.38 26.00 24.63
CA VAL A 12 -7.68 26.39 25.17
C VAL A 12 -7.55 27.81 25.71
N LEU A 13 -8.24 28.76 25.08
CA LEU A 13 -8.33 30.12 25.60
C LEU A 13 -9.33 30.12 26.75
N VAL A 14 -8.92 30.66 27.90
CA VAL A 14 -9.71 30.67 29.13
C VAL A 14 -9.91 32.10 29.58
N GLY A 15 -11.16 32.55 29.73
CA GLY A 15 -11.43 33.90 30.21
C GLY A 15 -12.91 34.30 30.09
N ALA A 16 -13.30 35.30 30.87
CA ALA A 16 -14.67 35.80 30.89
C ALA A 16 -15.12 36.33 29.52
N SER A 17 -16.44 36.45 29.31
CA SER A 17 -16.95 37.14 28.12
C SER A 17 -16.48 38.59 28.16
N GLY A 18 -15.92 39.10 27.05
CA GLY A 18 -15.32 40.44 27.00
C GLY A 18 -13.84 40.51 27.39
N SER A 19 -13.21 39.40 27.81
CA SER A 19 -11.77 39.39 28.18
C SER A 19 -10.81 39.57 27.00
N GLY A 20 -11.30 39.55 25.76
CA GLY A 20 -10.47 39.76 24.56
C GLY A 20 -9.94 38.48 23.89
N LYS A 21 -10.46 37.30 24.24
CA LYS A 21 -10.02 36.00 23.67
C LYS A 21 -9.99 35.98 22.13
N SER A 22 -11.10 36.33 21.47
CA SER A 22 -11.16 36.33 20.00
C SER A 22 -10.18 37.32 19.37
N THR A 23 -9.96 38.48 20.01
CA THR A 23 -8.96 39.46 19.58
C THR A 23 -7.54 38.92 19.75
N PHE A 24 -7.25 38.28 20.88
CA PHE A 24 -5.97 37.62 21.12
C PHE A 24 -5.74 36.47 20.11
N ALA A 25 -6.78 35.67 19.85
CA ALA A 25 -6.74 34.58 18.89
C ALA A 25 -6.41 35.08 17.48
N GLY A 26 -7.11 36.12 17.03
CA GLY A 26 -6.90 36.72 15.70
C GLY A 26 -5.55 37.42 15.54
N LYS A 27 -4.94 37.91 16.62
CA LYS A 27 -3.59 38.51 16.59
C LYS A 27 -2.50 37.45 16.44
N HIS A 28 -2.66 36.29 17.07
CA HIS A 28 -1.55 35.35 17.28
C HIS A 28 -1.65 34.03 16.52
N PHE A 29 -2.82 33.69 15.99
CA PHE A 29 -3.07 32.41 15.31
C PHE A 29 -3.66 32.64 13.93
N LEU A 30 -3.47 31.66 13.05
CA LEU A 30 -4.11 31.68 11.74
C LEU A 30 -5.63 31.54 11.91
N PRO A 31 -6.46 32.17 11.05
CA PRO A 31 -7.91 32.00 11.11
C PRO A 31 -8.35 30.54 11.08
N THR A 32 -7.63 29.71 10.32
CA THR A 32 -7.93 28.26 10.22
C THR A 32 -7.55 27.47 11.47
N GLU A 33 -6.74 28.01 12.39
CA GLU A 33 -6.34 27.35 13.64
C GLU A 33 -7.36 27.56 14.76
N VAL A 34 -8.18 28.60 14.65
CA VAL A 34 -9.13 29.01 15.69
C VAL A 34 -10.50 28.42 15.42
N LEU A 35 -10.97 27.59 16.35
CA LEU A 35 -12.34 27.09 16.40
C LEU A 35 -13.10 27.88 17.46
N SER A 36 -13.92 28.83 17.00
CA SER A 36 -14.74 29.66 17.88
C SER A 36 -16.14 29.06 18.04
N SER A 37 -16.61 28.95 19.28
CA SER A 37 -17.99 28.52 19.56
C SER A 37 -19.02 29.51 19.02
N ASP A 38 -18.65 30.78 18.83
CA ASP A 38 -19.54 31.83 18.34
C ASP A 38 -19.70 31.70 16.82
N TYR A 39 -18.59 31.62 16.11
CA TYR A 39 -18.59 31.36 14.66
C TYR A 39 -19.34 30.07 14.31
N LEU A 40 -19.09 28.98 15.06
CA LEU A 40 -19.76 27.71 14.79
C LEU A 40 -21.26 27.72 15.10
N ARG A 41 -21.74 28.61 15.99
CA ARG A 41 -23.17 28.86 16.13
C ARG A 41 -23.76 29.52 14.90
N GLY A 42 -23.08 30.56 14.38
CA GLY A 42 -23.45 31.17 13.10
C GLY A 42 -23.50 30.16 11.96
N VAL A 43 -22.57 29.20 11.91
CA VAL A 43 -22.57 28.14 10.88
C VAL A 43 -23.76 27.19 10.99
N VAL A 44 -24.22 26.85 12.20
CA VAL A 44 -25.31 25.85 12.38
C VAL A 44 -26.71 26.45 12.42
N CYS A 45 -26.86 27.74 12.74
CA CYS A 45 -28.17 28.38 12.90
C CYS A 45 -28.25 29.84 12.42
N ASP A 46 -27.28 30.32 11.64
CA ASP A 46 -27.21 31.69 11.10
C ASP A 46 -27.17 32.82 12.17
N ASP A 47 -26.93 32.49 13.44
CA ASP A 47 -26.83 33.44 14.56
C ASP A 47 -25.74 33.06 15.57
N GLU A 48 -24.66 33.83 15.64
CA GLU A 48 -23.54 33.64 16.59
C GLU A 48 -23.93 33.87 18.07
N GLY A 49 -25.06 34.56 18.31
CA GLY A 49 -25.60 34.87 19.63
C GLY A 49 -26.51 33.79 20.20
N SER A 50 -27.01 32.87 19.37
CA SER A 50 -28.04 31.90 19.77
C SER A 50 -27.58 31.00 20.92
N LEU A 51 -28.36 30.96 21.99
CA LEU A 51 -28.10 30.05 23.11
C LEU A 51 -28.67 28.65 22.86
N GLU A 52 -29.69 28.52 22.01
CA GLU A 52 -30.35 27.25 21.67
C GLU A 52 -29.41 26.32 20.87
N ALA A 53 -28.62 26.88 19.95
CA ALA A 53 -27.68 26.14 19.11
C ALA A 53 -26.33 25.81 19.79
N THR A 54 -26.18 26.09 21.09
CA THR A 54 -24.91 25.88 21.81
C THR A 54 -24.48 24.41 21.74
N GLY A 55 -25.41 23.46 21.90
CA GLY A 55 -25.10 22.02 21.84
C GLY A 55 -24.50 21.61 20.50
N ASP A 56 -25.16 21.98 19.40
CA ASP A 56 -24.74 21.65 18.03
C ASP A 56 -23.41 22.30 17.67
N ALA A 57 -23.21 23.57 18.07
CA ALA A 57 -21.95 24.27 17.85
C ALA A 57 -20.77 23.59 18.56
N PHE A 58 -20.94 23.14 19.81
CA PHE A 58 -19.89 22.39 20.53
C PHE A 58 -19.67 20.98 19.95
N ALA A 59 -20.72 20.32 19.45
CA ALA A 59 -20.56 19.07 18.71
C ALA A 59 -19.70 19.25 17.45
N ALA A 60 -20.00 20.27 16.63
CA ALA A 60 -19.20 20.63 15.46
C ALA A 60 -17.75 21.00 15.85
N LEU A 61 -17.58 21.78 16.92
CA LEU A 61 -16.28 22.19 17.44
C LEU A 61 -15.42 20.99 17.81
N HIS A 62 -15.95 20.05 18.60
CA HIS A 62 -15.21 18.86 19.02
C HIS A 62 -14.85 17.95 17.84
N TYR A 63 -15.76 17.80 16.88
CA TYR A 63 -15.50 17.00 15.67
C TYR A 63 -14.38 17.61 14.81
N LEU A 64 -14.45 18.91 14.53
CA LEU A 64 -13.42 19.63 13.77
C LEU A 64 -12.07 19.64 14.51
N ALA A 65 -12.08 19.86 15.82
CA ALA A 65 -10.87 19.78 16.64
C ALA A 65 -10.22 18.40 16.53
N GLY A 66 -11.00 17.32 16.62
CA GLY A 66 -10.52 15.95 16.45
C GLY A 66 -9.87 15.71 15.08
N ILE A 67 -10.50 16.15 14.00
CA ILE A 67 -9.93 16.02 12.63
C ILE A 67 -8.59 16.76 12.52
N ARG A 68 -8.51 17.99 13.06
CA ARG A 68 -7.29 18.79 13.01
C ARG A 68 -6.15 18.15 13.82
N LEU A 69 -6.43 17.71 15.05
CA LEU A 69 -5.44 17.05 15.90
C LEU A 69 -4.98 15.72 15.31
N LYS A 70 -5.88 14.95 14.68
CA LYS A 70 -5.52 13.73 13.93
C LYS A 70 -4.48 14.03 12.85
N ARG A 71 -4.62 15.15 12.14
CA ARG A 71 -3.68 15.63 11.11
C ARG A 71 -2.45 16.39 11.66
N ARG A 72 -2.18 16.30 12.97
CA ARG A 72 -1.09 17.01 13.66
C ARG A 72 -1.10 18.52 13.41
N LYS A 73 -2.29 19.15 13.41
CA LYS A 73 -2.44 20.60 13.27
C LYS A 73 -2.70 21.25 14.63
N LEU A 74 -1.97 22.33 14.91
CA LEU A 74 -2.26 23.23 16.02
C LEU A 74 -3.73 23.65 15.96
N THR A 75 -4.41 23.54 17.10
CA THR A 75 -5.84 23.83 17.21
C THR A 75 -6.08 24.69 18.43
N VAL A 76 -6.77 25.81 18.25
CA VAL A 76 -7.07 26.80 19.28
C VAL A 76 -8.58 26.83 19.49
N ILE A 77 -9.03 26.66 20.73
CA ILE A 77 -10.44 26.73 21.10
C ILE A 77 -10.73 28.11 21.67
N ASP A 78 -11.51 28.90 20.92
CA ASP A 78 -12.03 30.20 21.37
C ASP A 78 -13.44 30.02 21.92
N ALA A 79 -13.53 29.81 23.22
CA ALA A 79 -14.75 29.79 24.01
C ALA A 79 -14.44 30.33 25.43
N THR A 80 -15.44 30.51 26.28
CA THR A 80 -15.20 31.03 27.66
C THR A 80 -14.29 30.11 28.47
N ASN A 81 -14.54 28.79 28.41
CA ASN A 81 -13.74 27.73 29.04
C ASN A 81 -13.42 27.96 30.52
N VAL A 82 -14.26 28.71 31.25
CA VAL A 82 -14.04 29.03 32.69
C VAL A 82 -14.46 27.89 33.62
N GLN A 83 -15.28 26.95 33.14
CA GLN A 83 -15.78 25.80 33.89
C GLN A 83 -15.04 24.50 33.51
N GLU A 84 -14.77 23.64 34.51
CA GLU A 84 -14.06 22.37 34.33
C GLU A 84 -14.77 21.42 33.36
N HIS A 85 -16.10 21.29 33.47
CA HIS A 85 -16.87 20.38 32.60
C HIS A 85 -16.80 20.76 31.12
N ALA A 86 -16.61 22.04 30.79
CA ALA A 86 -16.43 22.50 29.42
C ALA A 86 -15.03 22.16 28.87
N ARG A 87 -14.01 22.09 29.74
CA ARG A 87 -12.64 21.75 29.36
C ARG A 87 -12.38 20.24 29.30
N LYS A 88 -13.12 19.45 30.07
CA LYS A 88 -12.93 17.99 30.14
C LYS A 88 -12.98 17.28 28.77
N PRO A 89 -13.95 17.55 27.87
CA PRO A 89 -13.95 16.97 26.53
C PRO A 89 -12.75 17.40 25.66
N LEU A 90 -12.28 18.64 25.82
CA LEU A 90 -11.10 19.16 25.11
C LEU A 90 -9.83 18.46 25.56
N LEU A 91 -9.66 18.28 26.87
CA LEU A 91 -8.55 17.51 27.43
C LEU A 91 -8.60 16.06 26.96
N ALA A 92 -9.78 15.43 26.93
CA ALA A 92 -9.94 14.09 26.39
C ALA A 92 -9.50 14.00 24.91
N LEU A 93 -9.84 14.99 24.07
CA LEU A 93 -9.36 15.08 22.70
C LEU A 93 -7.84 15.25 22.62
N ALA A 94 -7.25 16.12 23.44
CA ALA A 94 -5.79 16.29 23.51
C ALA A 94 -5.09 14.97 23.87
N HIS A 95 -5.63 14.23 24.85
CA HIS A 95 -5.12 12.92 25.25
C HIS A 95 -5.27 11.87 24.15
N GLN A 96 -6.45 11.79 23.51
CA GLN A 96 -6.74 10.85 22.43
C GLN A 96 -5.76 11.01 21.26
N TYR A 97 -5.42 12.25 20.91
CA TYR A 97 -4.52 12.55 19.79
C TYR A 97 -3.10 12.89 20.24
N HIS A 98 -2.74 12.66 21.50
CA HIS A 98 -1.41 12.94 22.07
C HIS A 98 -0.89 14.36 21.76
N ALA A 99 -1.79 15.34 21.70
CA ALA A 99 -1.48 16.75 21.55
C ALA A 99 -1.15 17.35 22.92
N VAL A 100 -0.24 18.32 22.97
CA VAL A 100 0.08 19.01 24.24
C VAL A 100 -1.10 19.91 24.64
N PRO A 101 -1.76 19.68 25.79
CA PRO A 101 -2.83 20.56 26.25
C PRO A 101 -2.24 21.84 26.86
N VAL A 102 -2.62 22.99 26.31
CA VAL A 102 -2.15 24.32 26.74
C VAL A 102 -3.35 25.18 27.12
N ALA A 103 -3.31 25.82 28.29
CA ALA A 103 -4.27 26.84 28.69
C ALA A 103 -3.61 28.22 28.60
N ILE A 104 -4.23 29.15 27.88
CA ILE A 104 -3.87 30.58 27.91
C ILE A 104 -5.01 31.32 28.59
N VAL A 105 -4.73 31.85 29.78
CA VAL A 105 -5.72 32.49 30.64
C VAL A 105 -5.63 34.00 30.48
N LEU A 106 -6.72 34.62 30.03
CA LEU A 106 -6.87 36.07 29.90
C LEU A 106 -7.68 36.56 31.10
N ASP A 107 -6.98 37.00 32.14
CA ASP A 107 -7.57 37.51 33.38
C ASP A 107 -7.67 39.04 33.30
N VAL A 108 -8.86 39.53 32.94
CA VAL A 108 -9.12 40.95 32.69
C VAL A 108 -10.13 41.45 33.73
N PRO A 109 -9.94 42.66 34.32
CA PRO A 109 -10.88 43.22 35.27
C PRO A 109 -12.34 43.22 34.79
N GLU A 110 -13.26 42.91 35.69
CA GLU A 110 -14.70 42.81 35.40
C GLU A 110 -15.25 44.08 34.72
N LYS A 111 -14.80 45.26 35.17
CA LYS A 111 -15.20 46.57 34.61
C LYS A 111 -14.83 46.69 33.13
N THR A 112 -13.63 46.26 32.75
CA THR A 112 -13.17 46.26 31.35
C THR A 112 -13.98 45.27 30.52
N CYS A 113 -14.17 44.04 31.02
CA CYS A 113 -14.96 43.02 30.32
C CYS A 113 -16.40 43.49 30.05
N TYR A 114 -17.00 44.19 31.03
CA TYR A 114 -18.33 44.78 30.90
C TYR A 114 -18.37 45.88 29.83
N ALA A 115 -17.46 46.85 29.89
CA ALA A 115 -17.38 47.93 28.91
C ALA A 115 -17.22 47.40 27.47
N ARG A 116 -16.40 46.36 27.28
CA ARG A 116 -16.17 45.71 25.98
C ARG A 116 -17.37 44.92 25.47
N ASN A 117 -18.22 44.40 26.34
CA ASN A 117 -19.44 43.70 25.92
C ASN A 117 -20.55 44.70 25.55
N GLN A 118 -20.70 45.80 26.29
CA GLN A 118 -21.68 46.85 25.96
C GLN A 118 -21.45 47.47 24.57
N ALA A 119 -20.20 47.55 24.14
CA ALA A 119 -19.84 48.08 22.81
C ALA A 119 -20.14 47.10 21.65
N ARG A 120 -20.64 45.88 21.90
CA ARG A 120 -20.90 44.87 20.85
C ARG A 120 -22.35 44.91 20.40
N PRO A 121 -22.64 45.07 19.10
CA PRO A 121 -24.00 45.30 18.59
C PRO A 121 -24.98 44.13 18.78
N ASN A 122 -24.49 42.89 18.93
CA ASN A 122 -25.33 41.67 19.00
C ASN A 122 -25.20 40.88 20.32
N ARG A 123 -24.72 41.50 21.41
CA ARG A 123 -24.49 40.79 22.69
C ARG A 123 -24.79 41.66 23.92
N ASP A 124 -26.05 41.69 24.34
CA ASP A 124 -26.45 42.29 25.62
C ASP A 124 -26.53 41.21 26.72
N PHE A 125 -25.38 40.81 27.24
CA PHE A 125 -25.35 39.96 28.43
C PHE A 125 -25.41 40.85 29.68
N GLY A 126 -26.39 40.59 30.57
CA GLY A 126 -26.48 41.33 31.83
C GLY A 126 -25.19 41.25 32.68
N PRO A 127 -24.90 42.25 33.54
CA PRO A 127 -23.66 42.34 34.33
C PRO A 127 -23.33 41.06 35.14
N HIS A 128 -24.38 40.32 35.53
CA HIS A 128 -24.28 39.08 36.28
C HIS A 128 -23.54 37.94 35.55
N VAL A 129 -23.56 37.89 34.22
CA VAL A 129 -22.87 36.84 33.44
C VAL A 129 -21.35 37.01 33.49
N VAL A 130 -20.87 38.26 33.31
CA VAL A 130 -19.44 38.60 33.38
C VAL A 130 -18.91 38.37 34.80
N GLN A 131 -19.68 38.75 35.82
CA GLN A 131 -19.34 38.50 37.22
C GLN A 131 -19.25 36.99 37.52
N ARG A 132 -20.22 36.19 37.03
CA ARG A 132 -20.20 34.74 37.19
C ARG A 132 -18.94 34.13 36.56
N HIS A 133 -18.67 34.45 35.29
CA HIS A 133 -17.49 33.92 34.59
C HIS A 133 -16.18 34.33 35.27
N SER A 134 -16.08 35.55 35.80
CA SER A 134 -14.88 36.04 36.50
C SER A 134 -14.66 35.31 37.83
N ARG A 135 -15.75 35.02 38.57
CA ARG A 135 -15.68 34.17 39.78
C ARG A 135 -15.29 32.72 39.46
N GLU A 136 -15.85 32.15 38.41
CA GLU A 136 -15.53 30.79 37.94
C GLU A 136 -14.07 30.67 37.47
N LEU A 137 -13.57 31.69 36.77
CA LEU A 137 -12.17 31.79 36.38
C LEU A 137 -11.25 31.75 37.60
N LYS A 138 -11.47 32.66 38.57
CA LYS A 138 -10.67 32.72 39.81
C LYS A 138 -10.69 31.42 40.60
N ARG A 139 -11.83 30.72 40.61
CA ARG A 139 -11.97 29.43 41.28
C ARG A 139 -11.20 28.32 40.56
N SER A 140 -11.22 28.30 39.22
CA SER A 140 -10.65 27.22 38.40
C SER A 140 -9.14 27.36 38.13
N LEU A 141 -8.59 28.58 38.14
CA LEU A 141 -7.18 28.87 37.87
C LEU A 141 -6.19 27.92 38.58
N LYS A 142 -6.38 27.70 39.88
CA LYS A 142 -5.50 26.84 40.70
C LYS A 142 -5.59 25.34 40.39
N PHE A 143 -6.60 24.92 39.62
CA PHE A 143 -6.85 23.52 39.28
C PHE A 143 -6.46 23.15 37.84
N LEU A 144 -6.19 24.12 36.96
CA LEU A 144 -5.87 23.84 35.55
C LEU A 144 -4.72 22.83 35.36
N LYS A 145 -3.65 22.93 36.15
CA LYS A 145 -2.57 21.93 36.10
C LYS A 145 -3.01 20.53 36.57
N LYS A 146 -3.90 20.45 37.57
CA LYS A 146 -4.44 19.19 38.08
C LYS A 146 -5.44 18.55 37.12
N GLU A 147 -6.12 19.36 36.30
CA GLU A 147 -7.03 18.89 35.26
C GLU A 147 -6.31 18.17 34.10
N GLY A 148 -5.03 18.48 33.86
CA GLY A 148 -4.22 17.83 32.83
C GLY A 148 -3.53 18.78 31.85
N PHE A 149 -3.69 20.11 32.01
CA PHE A 149 -2.93 21.08 31.20
C PHE A 149 -1.44 21.00 31.50
N ARG A 150 -0.63 20.79 30.47
CA ARG A 150 0.84 20.75 30.57
C ARG A 150 1.40 22.14 30.81
N TYR A 151 0.89 23.12 30.06
CA TYR A 151 1.26 24.52 30.17
C TYR A 151 0.04 25.35 30.52
N VAL A 152 0.22 26.27 31.47
CA VAL A 152 -0.79 27.25 31.89
C VAL A 152 -0.10 28.61 31.88
N PHE A 153 -0.46 29.45 30.91
CA PHE A 153 0.03 30.81 30.80
C PHE A 153 -1.04 31.76 31.33
N HIS A 154 -0.75 32.46 32.43
CA HIS A 154 -1.66 33.41 33.05
C HIS A 154 -1.26 34.83 32.65
N LEU A 155 -2.12 35.49 31.88
CA LEU A 155 -1.97 36.87 31.44
C LEU A 155 -2.89 37.75 32.28
N ASP A 156 -2.30 38.45 33.25
CA ASP A 156 -3.00 39.32 34.19
C ASP A 156 -3.05 40.76 33.66
N GLY A 157 -4.24 41.24 33.34
CA GLY A 157 -4.49 42.59 32.86
C GLY A 157 -4.25 42.81 31.36
N GLU A 158 -4.69 43.98 30.89
CA GLU A 158 -4.68 44.34 29.47
C GLU A 158 -3.26 44.54 28.93
N GLU A 159 -2.35 45.09 29.75
CA GLU A 159 -0.95 45.34 29.37
C GLU A 159 -0.20 44.03 29.13
N ALA A 160 -0.36 43.04 30.02
CA ALA A 160 0.28 41.73 29.86
C ALA A 160 -0.21 41.02 28.59
N ILE A 161 -1.51 41.09 28.29
CA ILE A 161 -2.10 40.53 27.08
C ILE A 161 -1.57 41.26 25.83
N ALA A 162 -1.52 42.59 25.85
CA ALA A 162 -1.05 43.40 24.73
C ALA A 162 0.44 43.16 24.41
N ALA A 163 1.27 43.07 25.45
CA ALA A 163 2.71 42.83 25.37
C ALA A 163 3.09 41.35 25.17
N THR A 164 2.12 40.45 24.99
CA THR A 164 2.40 39.03 24.73
C THR A 164 2.87 38.83 23.29
N GLU A 165 3.93 38.04 23.12
CA GLU A 165 4.41 37.51 21.85
C GLU A 165 4.42 35.99 21.92
N LEU A 166 4.07 35.33 20.82
CA LEU A 166 3.98 33.88 20.73
C LEU A 166 5.02 33.35 19.74
N ALA A 167 5.92 32.50 20.23
CA ALA A 167 6.91 31.80 19.42
C ALA A 167 6.51 30.32 19.31
N ARG A 168 6.50 29.77 18.10
CA ARG A 168 6.24 28.34 17.88
C ARG A 168 7.53 27.58 18.04
N VAL A 169 7.55 26.61 18.94
CA VAL A 169 8.71 25.75 19.20
C VAL A 169 8.39 24.31 18.82
N PRO A 170 9.27 23.60 18.09
CA PRO A 170 9.10 22.19 17.82
C PRO A 170 8.97 21.39 19.13
N LEU A 171 8.18 20.32 19.11
CA LEU A 171 8.25 19.33 20.19
C LEU A 171 9.67 18.77 20.33
N TRP A 172 10.07 18.37 21.53
CA TRP A 172 11.44 17.86 21.78
C TRP A 172 11.80 16.62 20.95
N THR A 173 10.79 15.84 20.54
CA THR A 173 10.93 14.68 19.65
C THR A 173 11.09 15.07 18.18
N ASP A 174 10.72 16.29 17.81
CA ASP A 174 10.81 16.82 16.45
C ASP A 174 12.21 17.38 16.22
N ARG A 175 13.05 16.55 15.61
CA ARG A 175 14.44 16.84 15.25
C ARG A 175 14.61 16.81 13.73
N ARG A 176 13.55 17.14 12.97
CA ARG A 176 13.53 16.94 11.51
C ARG A 176 14.56 17.78 10.76
N THR A 177 15.05 18.85 11.40
CA THR A 177 16.13 19.69 10.89
C THR A 177 17.52 19.08 11.10
N GLU A 178 17.63 17.97 11.83
CA GLU A 178 18.87 17.21 11.97
C GLU A 178 18.98 16.22 10.81
N HIS A 179 19.98 16.43 9.96
CA HIS A 179 20.27 15.62 8.79
C HIS A 179 21.51 14.75 9.00
N GLY A 180 21.56 13.64 8.28
CA GLY A 180 22.70 12.72 8.32
C GLY A 180 23.95 13.28 7.63
N PRO A 181 24.97 12.44 7.45
CA PRO A 181 24.92 10.97 7.60
C PRO A 181 24.83 10.49 9.06
N PHE A 182 24.07 9.41 9.28
CA PHE A 182 23.87 8.78 10.58
C PHE A 182 24.33 7.32 10.57
N ASP A 183 24.87 6.84 11.69
CA ASP A 183 25.04 5.42 11.96
C ASP A 183 24.24 5.03 13.22
N PHE A 184 23.18 4.25 13.04
CA PHE A 184 22.30 3.81 14.13
C PHE A 184 22.85 2.56 14.78
N ILE A 185 22.97 2.51 16.10
CA ILE A 185 23.54 1.40 16.87
C ILE A 185 22.43 0.71 17.65
N GLY A 186 22.34 -0.62 17.53
CA GLY A 186 21.40 -1.48 18.27
C GLY A 186 21.66 -1.56 19.78
N ASP A 187 20.90 -2.40 20.48
CA ASP A 187 20.97 -2.56 21.93
C ASP A 187 22.36 -3.08 22.36
N VAL A 188 23.06 -2.30 23.18
CA VAL A 188 24.48 -2.57 23.53
C VAL A 188 24.58 -3.44 24.77
N HIS A 189 23.70 -3.24 25.77
CA HIS A 189 23.64 -4.04 27.00
C HIS A 189 25.01 -4.28 27.64
N GLY A 190 25.80 -3.22 27.87
CA GLY A 190 27.11 -3.31 28.52
C GLY A 190 28.21 -4.02 27.73
N CYS A 191 28.00 -4.35 26.45
CA CYS A 191 29.00 -4.97 25.56
C CYS A 191 29.96 -3.91 24.97
N TYR A 192 30.74 -3.25 25.85
CA TYR A 192 31.61 -2.13 25.47
C TYR A 192 32.70 -2.50 24.45
N ASP A 193 33.25 -3.71 24.55
CA ASP A 193 34.33 -4.12 23.67
C ASP A 193 33.84 -4.37 22.24
N GLU A 194 32.63 -4.92 22.10
CA GLU A 194 31.91 -5.07 20.84
C GLU A 194 31.53 -3.70 20.28
N LEU A 195 31.10 -2.75 21.12
CA LEU A 195 30.85 -1.37 20.71
C LEU A 195 32.11 -0.73 20.10
N GLN A 196 33.25 -0.79 20.77
CA GLN A 196 34.51 -0.24 20.25
C GLN A 196 34.94 -0.94 18.95
N ALA A 197 34.78 -2.27 18.85
CA ALA A 197 35.06 -3.00 17.62
C ALA A 197 34.15 -2.56 16.45
N LEU A 198 32.86 -2.34 16.72
CA LEU A 198 31.90 -1.85 15.73
C LEU A 198 32.24 -0.42 15.29
N LEU A 199 32.55 0.46 16.23
CA LEU A 199 32.96 1.84 15.97
C LEU A 199 34.21 1.89 15.09
N GLY A 200 35.23 1.09 15.40
CA GLY A 200 36.43 0.98 14.57
C GLY A 200 36.13 0.46 13.16
N LYS A 201 35.24 -0.53 13.02
CA LYS A 201 34.79 -1.04 11.71
C LYS A 201 34.00 -0.01 10.90
N LEU A 202 33.27 0.87 11.58
CA LEU A 202 32.53 1.97 10.96
C LEU A 202 33.41 3.20 10.65
N GLY A 203 34.65 3.25 11.17
CA GLY A 203 35.59 4.34 10.94
C GLY A 203 35.56 5.46 11.98
N TYR A 204 34.98 5.22 13.16
CA TYR A 204 34.99 6.16 14.27
C TYR A 204 36.28 6.06 15.10
N ASP A 205 36.69 7.17 15.69
CA ASP A 205 37.70 7.20 16.76
C ASP A 205 37.12 6.74 18.11
N GLU A 206 38.00 6.54 19.11
CA GLU A 206 37.63 6.09 20.46
C GLU A 206 36.69 7.05 21.20
N ALA A 207 36.61 8.32 20.76
CA ALA A 207 35.76 9.35 21.33
C ALA A 207 34.47 9.58 20.51
N GLY A 208 34.17 8.70 19.54
CA GLY A 208 32.97 8.74 18.71
C GLY A 208 32.99 9.80 17.61
N GLY A 209 34.17 10.33 17.24
CA GLY A 209 34.34 11.22 16.09
C GLY A 209 34.49 10.43 14.78
N HIS A 210 33.91 10.93 13.69
CA HIS A 210 34.05 10.34 12.35
C HIS A 210 34.61 11.37 11.36
N PRO A 211 35.57 11.01 10.49
CA PRO A 211 36.19 11.96 9.55
C PRO A 211 35.20 12.57 8.56
N GLU A 212 34.14 11.83 8.20
CA GLU A 212 33.05 12.32 7.34
C GLU A 212 31.91 13.01 8.13
N ASN A 213 32.14 13.38 9.39
CA ASN A 213 31.17 14.03 10.27
C ASN A 213 29.84 13.25 10.41
N ARG A 214 29.91 11.91 10.37
CA ARG A 214 28.79 11.02 10.67
C ARG A 214 28.46 11.08 12.15
N ARG A 215 27.17 10.99 12.49
CA ARG A 215 26.70 11.02 13.89
C ARG A 215 26.15 9.66 14.31
N LEU A 216 26.53 9.24 15.51
CA LEU A 216 26.02 8.02 16.14
C LEU A 216 24.59 8.25 16.62
N VAL A 217 23.74 7.23 16.51
CA VAL A 217 22.39 7.26 17.09
C VAL A 217 22.09 5.95 17.80
N PHE A 218 22.06 5.97 19.13
CA PHE A 218 21.78 4.79 19.95
C PHE A 218 20.28 4.58 20.12
N VAL A 219 19.82 3.35 19.89
CA VAL A 219 18.40 2.97 20.03
C VAL A 219 17.97 2.66 21.46
N GLY A 220 18.85 2.83 22.46
CA GLY A 220 18.58 2.57 23.88
C GLY A 220 19.20 1.26 24.38
N ASP A 221 18.86 0.88 25.62
CA ASP A 221 19.35 -0.32 26.30
C ASP A 221 20.88 -0.41 26.28
N LEU A 222 21.49 0.64 26.85
CA LEU A 222 22.92 0.80 26.95
C LEU A 222 23.53 -0.11 28.03
N VAL A 223 22.76 -0.34 29.09
CA VAL A 223 23.18 -1.01 30.33
C VAL A 223 22.49 -2.36 30.51
N ASP A 224 22.80 -3.01 31.63
CA ASP A 224 22.31 -4.31 32.08
C ASP A 224 22.88 -5.49 31.29
N ARG A 225 23.06 -6.63 31.99
CA ARG A 225 23.54 -7.94 31.51
C ARG A 225 25.02 -8.00 31.17
N GLY A 226 25.54 -7.10 30.34
CA GLY A 226 26.94 -7.14 29.90
C GLY A 226 27.95 -6.72 30.96
N PRO A 227 29.25 -6.99 30.70
CA PRO A 227 30.30 -6.85 31.70
C PRO A 227 30.77 -5.40 31.95
N LYS A 228 30.42 -4.44 31.08
CA LYS A 228 30.97 -3.08 31.05
C LYS A 228 29.89 -1.99 30.87
N SER A 229 28.81 -2.08 31.65
CA SER A 229 27.69 -1.13 31.60
C SER A 229 28.10 0.31 31.94
N VAL A 230 29.02 0.48 32.91
CA VAL A 230 29.51 1.80 33.32
C VAL A 230 30.28 2.46 32.18
N GLU A 231 31.10 1.72 31.44
CA GLU A 231 31.90 2.20 30.32
C GLU A 231 31.02 2.56 29.11
N VAL A 232 30.04 1.71 28.76
CA VAL A 232 29.08 2.04 27.70
C VAL A 232 28.32 3.31 28.04
N ALA A 233 27.74 3.40 29.24
CA ALA A 233 26.98 4.56 29.66
C ALA A 233 27.86 5.83 29.68
N SER A 234 29.09 5.75 30.18
CA SER A 234 30.02 6.87 30.21
C SER A 234 30.38 7.37 28.80
N PHE A 235 30.70 6.45 27.89
CA PHE A 235 31.00 6.77 26.50
C PHE A 235 29.81 7.46 25.81
N VAL A 236 28.60 6.91 25.93
CA VAL A 236 27.42 7.47 25.26
C VAL A 236 27.06 8.84 25.86
N MET A 237 27.13 9.00 27.19
CA MET A 237 26.92 10.30 27.84
C MET A 237 27.90 11.37 27.30
N GLU A 238 29.17 11.01 27.13
CA GLU A 238 30.20 11.92 26.63
C GLU A 238 30.03 12.24 25.15
N ALA A 239 29.74 11.23 24.32
CA ALA A 239 29.47 11.43 22.90
C ALA A 239 28.23 12.30 22.65
N VAL A 240 27.17 12.14 23.44
CA VAL A 240 25.97 12.99 23.37
C VAL A 240 26.28 14.41 23.85
N ALA A 241 26.99 14.57 24.96
CA ALA A 241 27.39 15.89 25.48
C ALA A 241 28.29 16.65 24.49
N ALA A 242 29.13 15.93 23.74
CA ALA A 242 29.98 16.48 22.68
C ALA A 242 29.25 16.73 21.34
N GLY A 243 27.95 16.40 21.24
CA GLY A 243 27.17 16.55 20.00
C GLY A 243 27.48 15.51 18.92
N ARG A 244 28.28 14.49 19.22
CA ARG A 244 28.69 13.42 18.29
C ARG A 244 27.67 12.29 18.20
N ALA A 245 26.83 12.15 19.22
CA ALA A 245 25.79 11.13 19.28
C ALA A 245 24.42 11.70 19.61
N LEU A 246 23.39 10.95 19.25
CA LEU A 246 22.02 11.04 19.76
C LEU A 246 21.68 9.72 20.46
N CYS A 247 20.71 9.76 21.36
CA CYS A 247 20.23 8.58 22.08
C CYS A 247 18.74 8.70 22.37
N VAL A 248 18.03 7.59 22.29
CA VAL A 248 16.69 7.41 22.89
C VAL A 248 16.82 6.50 24.11
N PRO A 249 15.92 6.58 25.10
CA PRO A 249 16.02 5.75 26.29
C PRO A 249 15.52 4.34 26.00
N GLY A 250 16.22 3.32 26.50
CA GLY A 250 15.72 1.95 26.60
C GLY A 250 14.99 1.68 27.91
N ASN A 251 14.29 0.54 27.98
CA ASN A 251 13.59 0.16 29.22
C ASN A 251 14.56 -0.28 30.32
N HIS A 252 15.74 -0.79 29.98
CA HIS A 252 16.79 -1.09 30.95
C HIS A 252 17.41 0.20 31.50
N ASP A 253 17.64 1.19 30.66
CA ASP A 253 18.16 2.50 31.08
C ASP A 253 17.20 3.20 32.07
N ASP A 254 15.88 3.23 31.75
CA ASP A 254 14.86 3.80 32.64
C ASP A 254 14.77 3.06 33.98
N LYS A 255 14.91 1.73 33.94
CA LYS A 255 14.86 0.88 35.14
C LYS A 255 16.06 1.11 36.04
N LEU A 256 17.28 1.15 35.50
CA LEU A 256 18.50 1.49 36.26
C LEU A 256 18.38 2.89 36.84
N LYS A 257 17.96 3.88 36.05
CA LYS A 257 17.74 5.26 36.52
C LYS A 257 16.81 5.30 37.74
N ARG A 258 15.68 4.60 37.69
CA ARG A 258 14.75 4.49 38.82
C ARG A 258 15.36 3.82 40.05
N ALA A 259 16.19 2.78 39.86
CA ALA A 259 16.91 2.14 40.95
C ALA A 259 17.86 3.13 41.65
N LEU A 260 18.61 3.90 40.87
CA LEU A 260 19.55 4.91 41.39
C LEU A 260 18.86 6.11 42.07
N GLU A 261 17.62 6.44 41.68
CA GLU A 261 16.75 7.40 42.39
C GLU A 261 16.21 6.85 43.73
N GLY A 262 16.50 5.59 44.09
CA GLY A 262 15.98 4.94 45.29
C GLY A 262 14.53 4.47 45.17
N LYS A 263 13.97 4.40 43.95
CA LYS A 263 12.61 3.85 43.75
C LYS A 263 12.64 2.33 43.86
N LYS A 264 11.58 1.76 44.44
CA LYS A 264 11.43 0.30 44.52
C LYS A 264 11.26 -0.28 43.10
N VAL A 265 12.24 -1.07 42.67
CA VAL A 265 12.24 -1.82 41.39
C VAL A 265 12.58 -3.29 41.65
N THR A 266 12.12 -4.18 40.78
CA THR A 266 12.53 -5.59 40.83
C THR A 266 13.93 -5.73 40.22
N VAL A 267 14.89 -6.19 41.00
CA VAL A 267 16.24 -6.51 40.54
C VAL A 267 16.19 -7.84 39.78
N ASN A 268 16.30 -7.76 38.46
CA ASN A 268 16.30 -8.90 37.54
C ASN A 268 16.74 -8.43 36.13
N HIS A 269 16.90 -9.41 35.23
CA HIS A 269 17.19 -9.21 33.80
C HIS A 269 18.48 -8.43 33.50
N GLY A 270 19.47 -8.47 34.38
CA GLY A 270 20.74 -7.79 34.12
C GLY A 270 21.01 -6.58 35.04
N LEU A 271 20.02 -6.16 35.83
CA LEU A 271 20.12 -4.96 36.66
C LEU A 271 21.10 -5.15 37.83
N GLU A 272 21.16 -6.36 38.38
CA GLU A 272 22.11 -6.73 39.43
C GLU A 272 23.56 -6.50 39.01
N GLN A 273 23.95 -6.90 37.78
CA GLN A 273 25.30 -6.71 37.28
C GLN A 273 25.64 -5.22 37.14
N SER A 274 24.71 -4.41 36.62
CA SER A 274 24.91 -2.95 36.51
C SER A 274 25.10 -2.29 37.89
N LEU A 275 24.29 -2.68 38.88
CA LEU A 275 24.40 -2.14 40.24
C LEU A 275 25.72 -2.53 40.89
N GLU A 276 26.14 -3.79 40.76
CA GLU A 276 27.42 -4.28 41.27
C GLU A 276 28.61 -3.53 40.64
N GLN A 277 28.58 -3.29 39.32
CA GLN A 277 29.62 -2.49 38.63
C GLN A 277 29.68 -1.05 39.14
N ILE A 278 28.52 -0.42 39.39
CA ILE A 278 28.45 0.94 39.93
C ILE A 278 28.92 0.98 41.39
N ASP A 279 28.54 0.00 42.20
CA ASP A 279 28.91 -0.07 43.61
C ASP A 279 30.41 -0.34 43.81
N ALA A 280 31.04 -1.00 42.85
CA ALA A 280 32.49 -1.24 42.81
C ALA A 280 33.32 0.03 42.52
N LEU A 281 32.71 1.12 42.04
CA LEU A 281 33.40 2.40 41.82
C LEU A 281 33.79 3.07 43.15
N PRO A 282 34.88 3.84 43.19
CA PRO A 282 35.21 4.69 44.33
C PRO A 282 34.05 5.63 44.68
N GLU A 283 33.83 5.89 45.97
CA GLU A 283 32.66 6.65 46.48
C GLU A 283 32.37 7.94 45.68
N ALA A 284 33.40 8.77 45.47
CA ALA A 284 33.24 10.03 44.76
C ALA A 284 32.87 9.85 43.28
N GLU A 285 33.45 8.85 42.60
CA GLU A 285 33.16 8.54 41.21
C GLU A 285 31.78 7.91 41.06
N ARG A 286 31.38 7.05 42.01
CA ARG A 286 30.07 6.42 42.07
C ARG A 286 28.96 7.46 42.15
N GLU A 287 29.04 8.40 43.09
CA GLU A 287 28.02 9.43 43.25
C GLU A 287 27.97 10.40 42.06
N ALA A 288 29.14 10.72 41.48
CA ALA A 288 29.20 11.52 40.25
C ALA A 288 28.57 10.79 39.05
N PHE A 289 28.86 9.49 38.87
CA PHE A 289 28.27 8.67 37.81
C PHE A 289 26.75 8.56 37.98
N LYS A 290 26.26 8.26 39.19
CA LYS A 290 24.82 8.19 39.48
C LYS A 290 24.10 9.48 39.09
N ALA A 291 24.61 10.63 39.54
CA ALA A 291 24.03 11.93 39.22
C ALA A 291 24.02 12.21 37.71
N ARG A 292 25.13 11.93 37.01
CA ARG A 292 25.24 12.08 35.55
C ARG A 292 24.27 11.18 34.80
N PHE A 293 24.21 9.90 35.15
CA PHE A 293 23.34 8.92 34.48
C PHE A 293 21.85 9.24 34.67
N ILE A 294 21.45 9.60 35.89
CA ILE A 294 20.08 10.04 36.18
C ILE A 294 19.71 11.24 35.29
N ALA A 295 20.55 12.29 35.29
CA ALA A 295 20.30 13.49 34.50
C ALA A 295 20.29 13.20 32.99
N PHE A 296 21.17 12.30 32.53
CA PHE A 296 21.22 11.86 31.13
C PHE A 296 19.91 11.21 30.70
N VAL A 297 19.45 10.16 31.40
CA VAL A 297 18.22 9.45 31.04
C VAL A 297 16.97 10.35 31.16
N GLU A 298 16.95 11.32 32.08
CA GLU A 298 15.88 12.33 32.16
C GLU A 298 15.84 13.27 30.96
N SER A 299 17.00 13.58 30.38
CA SER A 299 17.10 14.43 29.19
C SER A 299 16.64 13.73 27.90
N LEU A 300 16.62 12.39 27.89
CA LEU A 300 16.27 11.62 26.70
C LEU A 300 14.78 11.67 26.37
N VAL A 301 14.49 11.95 25.10
CA VAL A 301 13.14 12.01 24.53
C VAL A 301 12.68 10.63 24.07
N SER A 302 11.36 10.39 24.01
CA SER A 302 10.81 9.06 23.69
C SER A 302 11.18 8.54 22.31
N HIS A 303 11.31 9.43 21.33
CA HIS A 303 11.76 9.12 19.98
C HIS A 303 12.39 10.34 19.32
N LEU A 304 13.20 10.12 18.30
CA LEU A 304 13.81 11.15 17.45
C LEU A 304 13.16 11.11 16.08
N TRP A 305 12.55 12.19 15.62
CA TRP A 305 12.00 12.33 14.27
C TRP A 305 12.94 13.20 13.43
N LEU A 306 13.66 12.60 12.49
CA LEU A 306 14.84 13.16 11.80
C LEU A 306 14.60 13.31 10.28
N GLU A 307 15.53 13.98 9.59
CA GLU A 307 15.56 14.16 8.12
C GLU A 307 14.20 14.51 7.49
N ASP A 308 13.66 15.69 7.76
CA ASP A 308 12.38 16.15 7.21
C ASP A 308 11.19 15.20 7.46
N GLY A 309 11.38 14.24 8.39
CA GLY A 309 10.44 13.20 8.75
C GLY A 309 10.59 11.88 7.98
N ALA A 310 11.71 11.67 7.29
CA ALA A 310 12.05 10.42 6.64
C ALA A 310 12.48 9.31 7.62
N LEU A 311 12.92 9.70 8.82
CA LEU A 311 13.51 8.81 9.82
C LEU A 311 12.85 8.99 11.20
N CYS A 312 12.61 7.88 11.90
CA CYS A 312 12.18 7.88 13.29
C CYS A 312 12.95 6.83 14.07
N VAL A 313 13.52 7.21 15.22
CA VAL A 313 14.24 6.30 16.11
C VAL A 313 13.50 6.18 17.42
N ALA A 314 13.18 4.95 17.83
CA ALA A 314 12.53 4.66 19.10
C ALA A 314 12.96 3.27 19.57
N HIS A 315 13.16 3.07 20.88
CA HIS A 315 13.76 1.83 21.39
C HIS A 315 12.95 0.56 21.05
N ALA A 316 11.71 0.44 21.51
CA ALA A 316 10.80 -0.65 21.14
C ALA A 316 10.01 -0.37 19.84
N GLY A 317 10.41 0.69 19.12
CA GLY A 317 9.75 1.20 17.93
C GLY A 317 8.51 2.05 18.19
N ILE A 318 7.81 2.43 17.12
CA ILE A 318 6.70 3.40 17.16
C ILE A 318 5.78 3.28 15.94
N ARG A 319 4.47 3.45 16.15
CA ARG A 319 3.47 3.55 15.08
C ARG A 319 3.50 4.91 14.39
N GLU A 320 3.17 4.93 13.09
CA GLU A 320 3.13 6.15 12.27
C GLU A 320 2.27 7.26 12.90
N ASP A 321 1.10 6.92 13.44
CA ASP A 321 0.19 7.90 14.01
C ASP A 321 0.68 8.51 15.33
N LEU A 322 1.72 7.93 15.95
CA LEU A 322 2.35 8.44 17.18
C LEU A 322 3.62 9.27 16.92
N ILE A 323 4.19 9.20 15.71
CA ILE A 323 5.41 9.93 15.35
C ILE A 323 5.18 11.44 15.44
N GLY A 324 6.16 12.14 16.03
CA GLY A 324 6.11 13.58 16.22
C GLY A 324 5.06 14.03 17.24
N ARG A 325 4.61 13.13 18.13
CA ARG A 325 3.69 13.43 19.24
C ARG A 325 4.36 13.21 20.60
N ALA A 326 3.83 13.83 21.65
CA ALA A 326 4.40 13.76 22.98
C ALA A 326 3.33 13.49 24.04
N SER A 327 3.36 12.29 24.62
CA SER A 327 2.54 11.93 25.77
C SER A 327 3.19 10.80 26.56
N ARG A 328 2.69 10.55 27.77
CA ARG A 328 3.11 9.39 28.57
C ARG A 328 2.88 8.08 27.82
N ALA A 329 1.74 7.92 27.15
CA ALA A 329 1.41 6.72 26.38
C ALA A 329 2.38 6.51 25.20
N VAL A 330 2.78 7.60 24.51
CA VAL A 330 3.79 7.51 23.44
C VAL A 330 5.14 7.07 24.01
N ARG A 331 5.56 7.61 25.16
CA ARG A 331 6.80 7.19 25.82
C ARG A 331 6.75 5.72 26.27
N GLU A 332 5.64 5.28 26.85
CA GLU A 332 5.45 3.88 27.26
C GLU A 332 5.51 2.94 26.04
N PHE A 333 4.89 3.30 24.91
CA PHE A 333 5.01 2.53 23.66
C PHE A 333 6.46 2.44 23.19
N CYS A 334 7.17 3.56 23.15
CA CYS A 334 8.57 3.59 22.69
C CYS A 334 9.52 2.81 23.61
N LEU A 335 9.19 2.63 24.89
CA LEU A 335 10.02 1.88 25.84
C LEU A 335 9.67 0.38 25.88
N TYR A 336 8.39 0.04 25.75
CA TYR A 336 7.90 -1.31 26.06
C TYR A 336 7.19 -2.02 24.90
N GLY A 337 6.96 -1.34 23.77
CA GLY A 337 6.20 -1.84 22.62
C GLY A 337 4.68 -1.78 22.82
N ASP A 338 3.94 -2.67 22.14
CA ASP A 338 2.47 -2.77 22.21
C ASP A 338 2.03 -4.02 23.02
N PRO A 339 2.05 -3.97 24.37
CA PRO A 339 1.66 -5.10 25.19
C PRO A 339 0.15 -5.39 25.06
N THR A 340 -0.22 -6.67 24.94
CA THR A 340 -1.63 -7.10 24.90
C THR A 340 -2.30 -7.03 26.27
N GLY A 341 -1.51 -6.94 27.34
CA GLY A 341 -1.96 -7.07 28.73
C GLY A 341 -1.88 -8.50 29.27
N GLU A 342 -1.61 -9.47 28.41
CA GLU A 342 -1.43 -10.89 28.76
C GLU A 342 0.05 -11.21 29.02
N ARG A 343 0.30 -12.31 29.75
CA ARG A 343 1.64 -12.85 29.98
C ARG A 343 1.71 -14.27 29.42
N ASP A 344 2.85 -14.65 28.88
CA ASP A 344 3.11 -16.01 28.46
C ASP A 344 3.28 -16.97 29.65
N GLU A 345 3.45 -18.27 29.37
CA GLU A 345 3.63 -19.33 30.36
C GLU A 345 4.83 -19.11 31.30
N ARG A 346 5.75 -18.20 30.95
CA ARG A 346 6.96 -17.86 31.70
C ARG A 346 6.87 -16.48 32.35
N GLY A 347 5.71 -15.83 32.28
CA GLY A 347 5.42 -14.55 32.92
C GLY A 347 5.87 -13.31 32.12
N LEU A 348 6.34 -13.45 30.88
CA LEU A 348 6.74 -12.32 30.03
C LEU A 348 5.53 -11.69 29.34
N PRO A 349 5.47 -10.34 29.19
CA PRO A 349 4.35 -9.68 28.50
C PRO A 349 4.26 -10.10 27.02
N ILE A 350 3.09 -10.57 26.61
CA ILE A 350 2.76 -10.80 25.20
C ILE A 350 2.58 -9.43 24.54
N ARG A 351 3.17 -9.27 23.35
CA ARG A 351 3.16 -8.01 22.60
C ARG A 351 2.64 -8.25 21.19
N ARG A 352 1.92 -7.28 20.64
CA ARG A 352 1.55 -7.27 19.22
C ARG A 352 2.78 -6.94 18.38
N ASP A 353 2.92 -7.60 17.24
CA ASP A 353 3.95 -7.25 16.24
C ASP A 353 3.49 -6.03 15.44
N TRP A 354 3.62 -4.85 16.05
CA TRP A 354 3.25 -3.59 15.41
C TRP A 354 4.05 -3.32 14.12
N ALA A 355 5.27 -3.88 14.02
CA ALA A 355 6.16 -3.68 12.88
C ALA A 355 5.65 -4.46 11.65
N ALA A 356 5.08 -5.65 11.85
CA ALA A 356 4.43 -6.40 10.78
C ALA A 356 3.26 -5.65 10.13
N ASP A 357 2.53 -4.83 10.90
CA ASP A 357 1.39 -4.03 10.42
C ASP A 357 1.78 -2.59 10.03
N TYR A 358 3.06 -2.23 10.06
CA TYR A 358 3.51 -0.87 9.81
C TYR A 358 3.42 -0.51 8.32
N SER A 359 2.61 0.51 8.01
CA SER A 359 2.38 1.00 6.64
C SER A 359 2.73 2.49 6.45
N GLY A 360 3.37 3.10 7.45
CA GLY A 360 3.79 4.50 7.42
C GLY A 360 4.91 4.78 6.42
N LYS A 361 5.09 6.06 6.08
CA LYS A 361 6.13 6.51 5.12
C LYS A 361 7.49 6.74 5.79
N THR A 362 7.51 6.88 7.12
CA THR A 362 8.72 7.15 7.90
C THR A 362 9.49 5.85 8.08
N ASN A 363 10.82 5.87 7.97
CA ASN A 363 11.60 4.69 8.31
C ASN A 363 11.78 4.62 9.82
N VAL A 364 11.33 3.53 10.46
CA VAL A 364 11.42 3.33 11.91
C VAL A 364 12.58 2.42 12.25
N ILE A 365 13.56 2.94 12.97
CA ILE A 365 14.74 2.22 13.46
C ILE A 365 14.57 1.96 14.94
N TYR A 366 14.72 0.71 15.36
CA TYR A 366 14.42 0.28 16.72
C TYR A 366 15.27 -0.94 17.16
N GLY A 367 15.13 -1.34 18.43
CA GLY A 367 15.77 -2.48 19.10
C GLY A 367 14.76 -3.29 19.93
N HIS A 368 15.08 -3.53 21.20
CA HIS A 368 14.23 -4.10 22.28
C HIS A 368 13.94 -5.61 22.22
N THR A 369 13.74 -6.18 21.04
CA THR A 369 13.40 -7.59 20.88
C THR A 369 14.49 -8.29 20.07
N PRO A 370 15.34 -9.13 20.70
CA PRO A 370 16.45 -9.75 20.02
C PRO A 370 15.98 -10.63 18.84
N ILE A 371 16.58 -10.39 17.67
CA ILE A 371 16.40 -11.19 16.45
C ILE A 371 17.74 -11.74 15.96
N GLU A 372 17.73 -12.81 15.18
CA GLU A 372 18.99 -13.40 14.67
C GLU A 372 19.75 -12.47 13.72
N ARG A 373 19.03 -11.77 12.83
CA ARG A 373 19.64 -10.89 11.82
C ARG A 373 18.77 -9.67 11.55
N ALA A 374 19.38 -8.48 11.58
CA ALA A 374 18.72 -7.25 11.18
C ALA A 374 18.34 -7.29 9.69
N GLN A 375 17.08 -6.98 9.40
CA GLN A 375 16.55 -6.89 8.04
C GLN A 375 15.42 -5.87 7.97
N TRP A 376 15.27 -5.21 6.82
CA TRP A 376 14.14 -4.32 6.58
C TRP A 376 12.83 -5.10 6.46
N ARG A 377 11.83 -4.69 7.23
CA ARG A 377 10.43 -5.13 7.16
C ARG A 377 9.58 -3.92 6.78
N GLY A 378 9.27 -3.78 5.50
CA GLY A 378 8.70 -2.54 4.96
C GLY A 378 9.62 -1.35 5.26
N ASN A 379 9.08 -0.34 5.94
CA ASN A 379 9.83 0.84 6.40
C ASN A 379 10.30 0.71 7.85
N THR A 380 10.45 -0.50 8.38
CA THR A 380 10.92 -0.71 9.77
C THR A 380 12.15 -1.60 9.79
N ILE A 381 13.05 -1.38 10.75
CA ILE A 381 14.23 -2.23 10.96
C ILE A 381 14.59 -2.32 12.44
N ASN A 382 14.72 -3.56 12.91
CA ASN A 382 15.19 -3.88 14.25
C ASN A 382 16.70 -4.15 14.21
N LEU A 383 17.45 -3.48 15.08
CA LEU A 383 18.91 -3.59 15.21
C LEU A 383 19.36 -4.37 16.44
N ASP A 384 18.44 -4.80 17.30
CA ASP A 384 18.76 -5.71 18.41
C ASP A 384 18.98 -7.12 17.87
N THR A 385 20.25 -7.44 17.61
CA THR A 385 20.70 -8.77 17.18
C THR A 385 21.26 -9.61 18.32
N GLY A 386 20.88 -9.30 19.56
CA GLY A 386 21.21 -10.12 20.73
C GLY A 386 22.69 -10.21 21.06
N CYS A 387 23.47 -9.13 20.89
CA CYS A 387 24.91 -9.10 21.18
C CYS A 387 25.24 -9.71 22.55
N VAL A 388 24.53 -9.30 23.59
CA VAL A 388 24.78 -9.78 24.97
C VAL A 388 24.51 -11.27 25.17
N PHE A 389 23.71 -11.88 24.28
CA PHE A 389 23.37 -13.30 24.27
C PHE A 389 24.32 -14.13 23.40
N GLY A 390 25.34 -13.53 22.79
CA GLY A 390 26.28 -14.19 21.90
C GLY A 390 25.96 -14.03 20.40
N GLY A 391 25.03 -13.13 20.05
CA GLY A 391 24.76 -12.74 18.66
C GLY A 391 25.73 -11.68 18.13
N GLN A 392 25.22 -10.70 17.39
CA GLN A 392 26.03 -9.58 16.89
C GLN A 392 25.64 -8.25 17.56
N LEU A 393 26.57 -7.30 17.64
CA LEU A 393 26.22 -5.87 17.76
C LEU A 393 26.10 -5.29 16.36
N THR A 394 24.92 -4.75 16.05
CA THR A 394 24.57 -4.30 14.69
C THR A 394 24.40 -2.80 14.60
N ALA A 395 24.86 -2.24 13.48
CA ALA A 395 24.62 -0.87 13.07
C ALA A 395 23.97 -0.77 11.69
N LEU A 396 23.22 0.30 11.47
CA LEU A 396 22.70 0.72 10.16
C LEU A 396 23.35 2.03 9.74
N ARG A 397 24.02 2.04 8.58
CA ARG A 397 24.53 3.26 7.94
C ARG A 397 23.44 3.93 7.11
N TRP A 398 23.26 5.23 7.29
CA TRP A 398 22.31 6.05 6.53
C TRP A 398 23.01 7.26 5.88
N PRO A 399 22.75 7.56 4.60
CA PRO A 399 21.64 7.09 3.75
C PRO A 399 21.86 5.77 2.99
N GLU A 400 23.01 5.11 3.18
CA GLU A 400 23.44 3.94 2.40
C GLU A 400 22.58 2.69 2.63
N ARG A 401 21.78 2.68 3.70
CA ARG A 401 20.95 1.53 4.15
C ARG A 401 21.75 0.24 4.33
N THR A 402 23.04 0.37 4.68
CA THR A 402 23.97 -0.75 4.81
C THR A 402 24.01 -1.22 6.26
N ILE A 403 23.83 -2.52 6.48
CA ILE A 403 23.91 -3.14 7.80
C ILE A 403 25.34 -3.60 8.05
N VAL A 404 25.90 -3.25 9.20
CA VAL A 404 27.25 -3.59 9.63
C VAL A 404 27.18 -4.25 11.00
N GLY A 405 27.68 -5.47 11.14
CA GLY A 405 27.71 -6.18 12.42
C GLY A 405 29.13 -6.57 12.86
N VAL A 406 29.30 -6.75 14.16
CA VAL A 406 30.45 -7.44 14.78
C VAL A 406 29.93 -8.54 15.70
N GLU A 407 30.55 -9.72 15.64
CA GLU A 407 30.20 -10.84 16.51
C GLU A 407 30.52 -10.53 17.97
N ALA A 408 29.66 -10.98 18.88
CA ALA A 408 29.92 -10.93 20.30
C ALA A 408 31.13 -11.81 20.65
N LYS A 409 31.98 -11.34 21.56
CA LYS A 409 33.16 -12.11 21.98
C LYS A 409 32.80 -13.31 22.85
N ALA A 410 31.67 -13.22 23.55
CA ALA A 410 31.11 -14.27 24.39
C ALA A 410 29.59 -14.09 24.53
N SER A 411 28.92 -15.11 25.05
CA SER A 411 27.57 -14.98 25.58
C SER A 411 27.68 -14.55 27.04
N TYR A 412 27.23 -13.33 27.36
CA TYR A 412 27.32 -12.75 28.70
C TYR A 412 26.05 -12.98 29.54
N ALA A 413 24.94 -13.31 28.89
CA ALA A 413 23.68 -13.68 29.54
C ALA A 413 22.98 -14.80 28.76
N GLU A 414 22.16 -15.59 29.45
CA GLU A 414 21.29 -16.58 28.81
C GLU A 414 20.01 -15.92 28.28
N HIS A 415 19.69 -16.14 27.00
CA HIS A 415 18.39 -15.75 26.46
C HIS A 415 17.34 -16.83 26.81
N PRO A 416 16.16 -16.47 27.32
CA PRO A 416 15.13 -17.45 27.71
C PRO A 416 14.50 -18.20 26.52
N GLN A 417 14.78 -17.80 25.28
CA GLN A 417 14.34 -18.46 24.04
C GLN A 417 15.53 -18.56 23.06
N PRO A 418 15.54 -19.46 22.07
CA PRO A 418 16.41 -19.25 20.90
C PRO A 418 16.13 -17.86 20.32
N LEU A 419 17.17 -17.13 19.88
CA LEU A 419 16.96 -15.87 19.15
C LEU A 419 16.00 -16.19 18.01
N ARG A 420 14.89 -15.45 17.93
CA ARG A 420 13.91 -15.70 16.89
C ARG A 420 14.61 -15.43 15.56
N GLU A 421 14.46 -16.34 14.59
CA GLU A 421 14.53 -15.92 13.19
C GLU A 421 13.65 -14.67 13.07
N ALA A 422 13.95 -13.75 12.17
CA ALA A 422 13.00 -12.69 11.85
C ALA A 422 11.74 -13.36 11.26
N GLU A 423 10.85 -13.89 12.11
CA GLU A 423 9.69 -14.69 11.76
C GLU A 423 8.76 -13.83 10.91
N ALA A 424 8.60 -14.18 9.63
CA ALA A 424 7.44 -13.78 8.87
C ALA A 424 6.23 -14.45 9.54
N ALA A 425 5.44 -13.66 10.27
CA ALA A 425 4.15 -13.98 10.91
C ALA A 425 3.74 -15.47 10.86
N LYS A 426 4.06 -16.26 11.91
CA LYS A 426 3.45 -17.58 12.10
C LYS A 426 1.98 -17.44 12.50
N SER A 427 1.13 -18.21 11.83
CA SER A 427 -0.33 -18.23 11.99
C SER A 427 -0.76 -19.12 13.17
N PRO A 428 -1.89 -18.85 13.84
CA PRO A 428 -2.43 -19.73 14.90
C PRO A 428 -3.08 -21.04 14.39
N PHE A 429 -2.78 -21.46 13.15
CA PHE A 429 -3.19 -22.76 12.62
C PHE A 429 -1.97 -23.68 12.53
N PRO A 430 -2.08 -24.95 12.98
CA PRO A 430 -0.96 -25.88 12.98
C PRO A 430 -0.50 -26.13 11.54
N SER A 431 0.81 -25.97 11.30
CA SER A 431 1.47 -26.49 10.10
C SER A 431 2.27 -27.70 10.52
N ASP A 432 1.93 -28.86 9.94
CA ASP A 432 2.70 -30.08 10.12
C ASP A 432 4.07 -29.92 9.45
N GLY A 433 5.13 -30.02 10.26
CA GLY A 433 6.44 -30.56 9.89
C GLY A 433 7.25 -29.87 8.78
N GLY A 434 8.29 -29.13 9.19
CA GLY A 434 9.47 -28.86 8.36
C GLY A 434 9.83 -27.38 8.26
N ALA A 435 10.94 -26.98 8.89
CA ALA A 435 11.47 -25.63 8.80
C ALA A 435 11.88 -25.29 7.35
N PRO A 436 11.34 -24.21 6.73
CA PRO A 436 11.79 -23.77 5.42
C PRO A 436 13.02 -22.85 5.51
N ALA A 437 13.83 -22.86 4.45
CA ALA A 437 14.99 -22.00 4.24
C ALA A 437 14.67 -20.48 4.27
N PRO A 438 15.67 -19.61 4.53
CA PRO A 438 15.49 -18.16 4.68
C PRO A 438 14.89 -17.49 3.43
N ARG A 439 13.96 -16.55 3.66
CA ARG A 439 13.13 -15.88 2.63
C ARG A 439 13.72 -14.51 2.27
N GLU A 440 13.95 -14.26 0.98
CA GLU A 440 14.62 -13.04 0.47
C GLU A 440 13.67 -11.90 0.04
N TYR A 441 12.35 -12.12 -0.01
CA TYR A 441 11.39 -11.13 -0.53
C TYR A 441 10.50 -10.54 0.60
N PRO A 442 10.49 -9.21 0.85
CA PRO A 442 9.83 -8.59 2.02
C PRO A 442 8.30 -8.75 2.11
N GLY A 443 7.63 -9.29 1.09
CA GLY A 443 6.18 -9.50 1.07
C GLY A 443 5.72 -10.96 1.25
N VAL A 444 6.64 -11.93 1.28
CA VAL A 444 6.30 -13.36 1.38
C VAL A 444 5.73 -13.68 2.76
N GLY A 445 4.42 -13.86 2.84
CA GLY A 445 3.67 -14.10 4.08
C GLY A 445 3.01 -12.85 4.68
N GLU A 446 3.06 -11.70 3.99
CA GLU A 446 2.27 -10.53 4.37
C GLU A 446 0.77 -10.87 4.35
N ARG A 447 0.08 -10.56 5.45
CA ARG A 447 -1.38 -10.65 5.53
C ARG A 447 -1.98 -9.42 4.85
N LEU A 448 -2.85 -9.65 3.88
CA LEU A 448 -3.62 -8.57 3.27
C LEU A 448 -4.70 -8.10 4.24
N ASN A 449 -4.69 -6.81 4.59
CA ASN A 449 -5.73 -6.23 5.42
C ASN A 449 -6.92 -5.85 4.56
N LEU A 450 -8.12 -6.31 4.92
CA LEU A 450 -9.36 -5.93 4.25
C LEU A 450 -9.51 -4.40 4.14
N ALA A 451 -9.08 -3.67 5.18
CA ALA A 451 -9.13 -2.22 5.23
C ALA A 451 -8.24 -1.54 4.17
N ASP A 452 -7.37 -2.26 3.45
CA ASP A 452 -6.60 -1.76 2.32
C ASP A 452 -7.36 -1.83 0.98
N PHE A 453 -8.43 -2.64 0.91
CA PHE A 453 -9.16 -2.93 -0.33
C PHE A 453 -10.63 -2.48 -0.30
N VAL A 454 -11.15 -2.05 0.86
CA VAL A 454 -12.52 -1.53 1.00
C VAL A 454 -12.57 0.00 0.79
N GLY A 455 -13.67 0.49 0.20
CA GLY A 455 -13.95 1.91 0.01
C GLY A 455 -13.30 2.52 -1.23
N ARG A 456 -13.52 3.82 -1.45
CA ARG A 456 -12.97 4.55 -2.61
C ARG A 456 -11.45 4.54 -2.59
N ARG A 457 -10.82 4.15 -3.70
CA ARG A 457 -9.37 4.14 -3.86
C ARG A 457 -8.93 4.99 -5.03
N ILE A 458 -7.72 5.54 -4.90
CA ILE A 458 -6.98 6.15 -5.98
C ILE A 458 -5.63 5.43 -6.02
N ILE A 459 -5.35 4.79 -7.15
CA ILE A 459 -4.10 4.09 -7.39
C ILE A 459 -3.31 4.91 -8.40
N GLU A 460 -2.14 5.36 -7.98
CA GLU A 460 -1.20 6.03 -8.86
C GLU A 460 -0.46 4.99 -9.70
N THR A 461 -0.42 5.19 -11.01
CA THR A 461 0.28 4.34 -11.97
C THR A 461 1.20 5.18 -12.83
N ARG A 462 2.35 4.64 -13.22
CA ARG A 462 3.31 5.32 -14.09
C ARG A 462 2.71 5.72 -15.45
N LEU A 463 1.86 4.86 -16.02
CA LEU A 463 1.30 5.03 -17.37
C LEU A 463 -0.07 5.74 -17.41
N GLY A 464 -0.90 5.53 -16.39
CA GLY A 464 -2.28 6.01 -16.35
C GLY A 464 -2.51 7.16 -15.37
N GLY A 465 -1.48 7.59 -14.63
CA GLY A 465 -1.63 8.53 -13.53
C GLY A 465 -2.55 7.97 -12.44
N ASN A 466 -3.45 8.81 -11.92
CA ASN A 466 -4.37 8.44 -10.85
C ASN A 466 -5.62 7.73 -11.39
N ILE A 467 -5.73 6.43 -11.11
CA ILE A 467 -6.89 5.60 -11.46
C ILE A 467 -7.78 5.47 -10.22
N THR A 468 -9.04 5.90 -10.34
CA THR A 468 -10.02 5.79 -9.25
C THR A 468 -10.79 4.47 -9.34
N VAL A 469 -10.90 3.78 -8.21
CA VAL A 469 -11.80 2.64 -8.02
C VAL A 469 -12.90 3.07 -7.06
N ASN A 470 -14.16 2.93 -7.49
CA ASN A 470 -15.32 3.27 -6.67
C ASN A 470 -15.68 2.13 -5.71
N ASP A 471 -16.30 2.47 -4.59
CA ASP A 471 -16.63 1.55 -3.49
C ASP A 471 -17.44 0.33 -3.95
N GLY A 472 -18.42 0.54 -4.82
CA GLY A 472 -19.25 -0.55 -5.35
C GLY A 472 -18.46 -1.56 -6.20
N ASN A 473 -17.56 -1.07 -7.05
CA ASN A 473 -16.69 -1.91 -7.87
C ASN A 473 -15.65 -2.66 -7.01
N ALA A 474 -15.09 -1.99 -5.99
CA ALA A 474 -14.20 -2.61 -5.03
C ALA A 474 -14.90 -3.77 -4.28
N ALA A 475 -16.14 -3.57 -3.84
CA ALA A 475 -16.90 -4.63 -3.17
C ALA A 475 -17.13 -5.86 -4.06
N ALA A 476 -17.45 -5.64 -5.35
CA ALA A 476 -17.63 -6.74 -6.31
C ALA A 476 -16.32 -7.52 -6.55
N ALA A 477 -15.19 -6.81 -6.71
CA ALA A 477 -13.88 -7.46 -6.84
C ALA A 477 -13.47 -8.25 -5.60
N LEU A 478 -13.79 -7.73 -4.41
CA LEU A 478 -13.49 -8.39 -3.15
C LEU A 478 -14.22 -9.72 -3.01
N GLU A 479 -15.49 -9.80 -3.44
CA GLU A 479 -16.23 -11.06 -3.46
C GLU A 479 -15.48 -12.12 -4.28
N VAL A 480 -15.08 -11.76 -5.50
CA VAL A 480 -14.42 -12.69 -6.42
C VAL A 480 -13.05 -13.11 -5.91
N ILE A 481 -12.24 -12.17 -5.44
CA ILE A 481 -10.85 -12.45 -5.03
C ILE A 481 -10.78 -13.22 -3.71
N SER A 482 -11.70 -12.95 -2.78
CA SER A 482 -11.70 -13.57 -1.45
C SER A 482 -12.20 -15.02 -1.44
N ARG A 483 -13.05 -15.38 -2.40
CA ARG A 483 -13.72 -16.69 -2.44
C ARG A 483 -13.17 -17.66 -3.49
N PHE A 484 -12.73 -17.13 -4.63
CA PHE A 484 -12.51 -17.96 -5.81
C PHE A 484 -11.13 -17.77 -6.46
N ALA A 485 -10.41 -16.70 -6.11
CA ALA A 485 -9.09 -16.48 -6.69
C ALA A 485 -8.07 -17.48 -6.14
N ALA A 486 -7.01 -17.69 -6.92
CA ALA A 486 -5.83 -18.41 -6.45
C ALA A 486 -5.19 -17.65 -5.30
N HIS A 487 -4.27 -18.31 -4.60
CA HIS A 487 -3.58 -17.67 -3.49
C HIS A 487 -2.95 -16.34 -3.94
N PRO A 488 -3.20 -15.21 -3.24
CA PRO A 488 -2.81 -13.87 -3.69
C PRO A 488 -1.33 -13.73 -4.04
N ARG A 489 -0.44 -14.48 -3.37
CA ARG A 489 0.99 -14.58 -3.68
C ARG A 489 1.34 -14.72 -5.18
N TRP A 490 0.44 -15.29 -5.97
CA TRP A 490 0.62 -15.47 -7.41
C TRP A 490 0.01 -14.37 -8.28
N LEU A 491 -0.78 -13.45 -7.70
CA LEU A 491 -1.54 -12.41 -8.39
C LEU A 491 -0.71 -11.13 -8.62
N ALA A 492 0.43 -11.29 -9.31
CA ALA A 492 1.26 -10.15 -9.73
C ALA A 492 0.65 -9.34 -10.89
N TYR A 493 -0.24 -9.97 -11.67
CA TYR A 493 -0.80 -9.41 -12.90
C TYR A 493 -2.20 -9.95 -13.17
N LEU A 494 -3.11 -9.09 -13.63
CA LEU A 494 -4.33 -9.49 -14.33
C LEU A 494 -4.37 -8.82 -15.71
N PRO A 495 -4.81 -9.55 -16.75
CA PRO A 495 -4.81 -9.04 -18.11
C PRO A 495 -5.95 -8.04 -18.31
N PRO A 496 -5.72 -6.99 -19.11
CA PRO A 496 -6.76 -6.01 -19.39
C PRO A 496 -7.80 -6.55 -20.36
N THR A 497 -8.98 -5.94 -20.32
CA THR A 497 -9.97 -6.02 -21.38
C THR A 497 -9.42 -5.44 -22.69
N MET A 498 -10.03 -5.83 -23.81
CA MET A 498 -9.63 -5.37 -25.14
C MET A 498 -10.81 -4.74 -25.87
N SER A 499 -10.60 -3.58 -26.49
CA SER A 499 -11.59 -2.92 -27.34
C SER A 499 -11.52 -3.46 -28.78
N PRO A 500 -12.65 -3.57 -29.49
CA PRO A 500 -12.64 -3.78 -30.93
C PRO A 500 -12.34 -2.48 -31.68
N VAL A 501 -12.12 -2.60 -32.99
CA VAL A 501 -12.03 -1.49 -33.94
C VAL A 501 -13.34 -0.71 -34.07
N GLU A 502 -13.26 0.49 -34.65
CA GLU A 502 -14.39 1.18 -35.24
C GLU A 502 -15.19 0.26 -36.18
N THR A 503 -16.50 0.51 -36.30
CA THR A 503 -17.35 -0.28 -37.20
C THR A 503 -17.00 -0.01 -38.65
N SER A 504 -16.92 -1.08 -39.45
CA SER A 504 -16.50 -0.97 -40.83
C SER A 504 -17.56 -0.36 -41.73
N LYS A 505 -17.08 0.40 -42.72
CA LYS A 505 -17.91 0.93 -43.82
C LYS A 505 -18.09 -0.08 -44.94
N THR A 506 -17.27 -1.12 -45.00
CA THR A 506 -17.33 -2.19 -46.01
C THR A 506 -18.66 -2.94 -45.90
N GLU A 507 -19.32 -3.16 -47.04
CA GLU A 507 -20.60 -3.87 -47.09
C GLU A 507 -20.47 -5.31 -46.57
N GLY A 508 -21.41 -5.75 -45.74
CA GLY A 508 -21.40 -7.10 -45.16
C GLY A 508 -20.46 -7.34 -43.98
N TYR A 509 -19.63 -6.36 -43.61
CA TYR A 509 -18.69 -6.46 -42.49
C TYR A 509 -19.00 -5.46 -41.37
N LEU A 510 -18.77 -5.91 -40.13
CA LEU A 510 -18.82 -5.06 -38.93
C LEU A 510 -17.41 -4.63 -38.48
N GLU A 511 -16.42 -5.49 -38.67
CA GLU A 511 -15.01 -5.27 -38.28
C GLU A 511 -14.12 -5.65 -39.46
N ARG A 512 -13.08 -4.85 -39.71
CA ARG A 512 -12.15 -5.02 -40.83
C ARG A 512 -10.74 -4.52 -40.44
N PRO A 513 -9.65 -5.09 -41.01
CA PRO A 513 -8.29 -4.72 -40.64
C PRO A 513 -7.93 -3.26 -40.97
N GLU A 514 -8.58 -2.68 -41.98
CA GLU A 514 -8.38 -1.30 -42.40
C GLU A 514 -8.67 -0.30 -41.26
N GLU A 515 -9.74 -0.52 -40.48
CA GLU A 515 -10.09 0.35 -39.36
C GLU A 515 -9.07 0.28 -38.22
N ALA A 516 -8.45 -0.89 -37.99
CA ALA A 516 -7.36 -1.02 -37.01
C ALA A 516 -6.13 -0.23 -37.45
N CYS A 517 -5.73 -0.37 -38.72
CA CYS A 517 -4.60 0.36 -39.28
C CYS A 517 -4.84 1.86 -39.21
N ALA A 518 -6.03 2.32 -39.61
CA ALA A 518 -6.42 3.72 -39.53
C ALA A 518 -6.41 4.27 -38.09
N TYR A 519 -6.84 3.47 -37.10
CA TYR A 519 -6.77 3.85 -35.70
C TYR A 519 -5.33 4.13 -35.26
N PHE A 520 -4.40 3.21 -35.53
CA PHE A 520 -3.01 3.39 -35.11
C PHE A 520 -2.28 4.49 -35.89
N VAL A 521 -2.51 4.61 -37.21
CA VAL A 521 -1.96 5.71 -38.03
C VAL A 521 -2.44 7.07 -37.54
N LYS A 522 -3.72 7.21 -37.18
CA LYS A 522 -4.25 8.44 -36.56
C LYS A 522 -3.56 8.75 -35.22
N ASN A 523 -3.13 7.73 -34.51
CA ASN A 523 -2.34 7.83 -33.28
C ASN A 523 -0.82 7.78 -33.55
N GLY A 524 -0.39 7.91 -34.81
CA GLY A 524 1.00 8.01 -35.31
C GLY A 524 1.89 6.82 -35.01
N PHE A 525 1.31 5.63 -35.00
CA PHE A 525 2.04 4.38 -35.09
C PHE A 525 1.76 3.78 -36.46
N THR A 526 2.82 3.58 -37.25
CA THR A 526 2.75 3.04 -38.61
C THR A 526 3.25 1.60 -38.68
N GLU A 527 4.24 1.24 -37.85
CA GLU A 527 4.72 -0.14 -37.74
C GLU A 527 3.84 -0.94 -36.78
N LEU A 528 3.05 -1.88 -37.31
CA LEU A 528 2.13 -2.70 -36.54
C LEU A 528 2.42 -4.19 -36.74
N ILE A 529 1.89 -4.99 -35.81
CA ILE A 529 1.85 -6.45 -35.89
C ILE A 529 0.42 -6.92 -35.69
N ALA A 530 -0.08 -7.70 -36.64
CA ALA A 530 -1.36 -8.39 -36.56
C ALA A 530 -1.09 -9.83 -36.12
N GLN A 531 -1.57 -10.19 -34.93
CA GLN A 531 -1.42 -11.54 -34.36
C GLN A 531 -2.74 -12.30 -34.50
N GLU A 532 -2.68 -13.59 -34.79
CA GLU A 532 -3.84 -14.48 -34.73
C GLU A 532 -4.54 -14.34 -33.37
N LYS A 533 -5.84 -14.09 -33.40
CA LYS A 533 -6.67 -14.10 -32.21
C LYS A 533 -7.11 -15.53 -31.94
N HIS A 534 -6.38 -16.21 -31.07
CA HIS A 534 -6.72 -17.56 -30.62
C HIS A 534 -8.09 -17.59 -29.93
N MET A 535 -8.93 -18.55 -30.32
CA MET A 535 -10.25 -18.73 -29.71
C MET A 535 -10.18 -19.73 -28.55
N GLY A 536 -9.90 -19.22 -27.35
CA GLY A 536 -9.70 -20.02 -26.15
C GLY A 536 -10.16 -19.33 -24.88
N SER A 537 -9.36 -19.45 -23.83
CA SER A 537 -9.50 -18.66 -22.62
C SER A 537 -8.15 -18.09 -22.21
N ARG A 538 -8.11 -16.77 -21.99
CA ARG A 538 -6.94 -16.05 -21.49
C ARG A 538 -6.40 -16.68 -20.21
N ALA A 539 -5.11 -17.02 -20.23
CA ALA A 539 -4.39 -17.66 -19.14
C ALA A 539 -3.10 -16.90 -18.83
N VAL A 540 -2.97 -16.41 -17.60
CA VAL A 540 -1.70 -15.90 -17.06
C VAL A 540 -0.97 -17.09 -16.44
N VAL A 541 0.22 -17.38 -16.96
CA VAL A 541 1.01 -18.54 -16.52
C VAL A 541 2.22 -18.03 -15.75
N VAL A 542 2.30 -18.38 -14.47
CA VAL A 542 3.50 -18.18 -13.65
C VAL A 542 4.21 -19.52 -13.56
N VAL A 543 5.47 -19.58 -13.99
CA VAL A 543 6.26 -20.81 -13.97
C VAL A 543 7.63 -20.52 -13.36
N CYS A 544 8.01 -21.30 -12.36
CA CYS A 544 9.34 -21.26 -11.73
C CYS A 544 10.15 -22.46 -12.23
N ARG A 545 11.47 -22.34 -12.30
CA ARG A 545 12.39 -23.41 -12.73
C ARG A 545 12.28 -24.63 -11.81
N ASP A 546 12.10 -24.38 -10.53
CA ASP A 546 11.94 -25.38 -9.48
C ASP A 546 11.14 -24.81 -8.29
N GLN A 547 10.92 -25.67 -7.29
CA GLN A 547 10.21 -25.33 -6.07
C GLN A 547 10.97 -24.33 -5.19
N ALA A 548 12.30 -24.34 -5.23
CA ALA A 548 13.12 -23.40 -4.47
C ALA A 548 12.96 -21.97 -5.00
N ALA A 549 12.92 -21.80 -6.33
CA ALA A 549 12.60 -20.53 -6.97
C ALA A 549 11.19 -20.04 -6.61
N ALA A 550 10.19 -20.94 -6.64
CA ALA A 550 8.81 -20.63 -6.25
C ALA A 550 8.72 -20.16 -4.79
N GLN A 551 9.38 -20.87 -3.88
CA GLN A 551 9.41 -20.53 -2.46
C GLN A 551 10.14 -19.21 -2.19
N ARG A 552 11.31 -19.02 -2.81
CA ARG A 552 12.13 -17.81 -2.62
C ARG A 552 11.45 -16.56 -3.17
N ARG A 553 10.82 -16.67 -4.35
CA ARG A 553 10.29 -15.50 -5.08
C ARG A 553 8.83 -15.17 -4.78
N PHE A 554 7.99 -16.20 -4.70
CA PHE A 554 6.54 -16.06 -4.52
C PHE A 554 6.09 -16.52 -3.14
N GLY A 555 6.97 -17.13 -2.36
CA GLY A 555 6.59 -17.66 -1.05
C GLY A 555 5.74 -18.91 -1.12
N ALA A 556 5.83 -19.68 -2.20
CA ALA A 556 5.07 -20.89 -2.44
C ALA A 556 5.22 -21.93 -1.30
N GLU A 557 4.20 -22.75 -1.10
CA GLU A 557 4.20 -23.88 -0.15
C GLU A 557 4.86 -25.12 -0.75
N SER A 558 5.00 -26.19 0.05
CA SER A 558 5.68 -27.40 -0.44
C SER A 558 4.93 -28.03 -1.62
N GLY A 559 5.62 -28.27 -2.74
CA GLY A 559 5.09 -28.93 -3.93
C GLY A 559 4.62 -28.00 -5.06
N GLU A 560 4.61 -26.69 -4.85
CA GLU A 560 4.21 -25.72 -5.87
C GLU A 560 5.42 -25.20 -6.68
N THR A 561 5.28 -25.14 -8.01
CA THR A 561 6.31 -24.60 -8.90
C THR A 561 5.80 -23.44 -9.78
N GLY A 562 4.54 -23.02 -9.57
CA GLY A 562 3.88 -22.01 -10.39
C GLY A 562 2.37 -22.11 -10.29
N VAL A 563 1.68 -21.33 -11.13
CA VAL A 563 0.21 -21.34 -11.24
C VAL A 563 -0.25 -20.96 -12.64
N ILE A 564 -1.46 -21.35 -13.00
CA ILE A 564 -2.15 -20.92 -14.23
C ILE A 564 -3.45 -20.25 -13.83
N LEU A 565 -3.60 -18.98 -14.17
CA LEU A 565 -4.69 -18.12 -13.70
C LEU A 565 -5.57 -17.67 -14.86
N THR A 566 -6.87 -17.61 -14.61
CA THR A 566 -7.83 -16.95 -15.52
C THR A 566 -7.67 -15.42 -15.46
N ARG A 567 -8.31 -14.71 -16.39
CA ARG A 567 -8.39 -13.23 -16.36
C ARG A 567 -8.98 -12.63 -15.07
N THR A 568 -9.68 -13.41 -14.27
CA THR A 568 -10.24 -12.98 -12.97
C THR A 568 -9.43 -13.48 -11.77
N GLY A 569 -8.22 -13.98 -12.01
CA GLY A 569 -7.31 -14.45 -10.95
C GLY A 569 -7.67 -15.80 -10.33
N ARG A 570 -8.56 -16.59 -10.95
CA ARG A 570 -8.93 -17.93 -10.45
C ARG A 570 -7.95 -18.98 -10.97
N PRO A 571 -7.71 -20.09 -10.25
CA PRO A 571 -7.01 -21.23 -10.84
C PRO A 571 -7.73 -21.67 -12.11
N PHE A 572 -6.97 -21.94 -13.16
CA PHE A 572 -7.55 -22.33 -14.44
C PHE A 572 -8.13 -23.75 -14.38
N PHE A 573 -7.37 -24.69 -13.81
CA PHE A 573 -7.76 -26.06 -13.57
C PHE A 573 -8.32 -26.27 -12.16
N ASP A 574 -9.11 -27.31 -11.99
CA ASP A 574 -9.77 -27.61 -10.72
C ASP A 574 -8.83 -28.34 -9.74
N THR A 575 -7.76 -28.98 -10.25
CA THR A 575 -6.76 -29.68 -9.42
C THR A 575 -5.35 -29.15 -9.64
N GLN A 576 -4.55 -29.19 -8.57
CA GLN A 576 -3.14 -28.81 -8.63
C GLN A 576 -2.33 -29.74 -9.53
N GLU A 577 -2.68 -31.03 -9.58
CA GLU A 577 -2.03 -32.03 -10.44
C GLU A 577 -2.12 -31.68 -11.93
N GLN A 578 -3.29 -31.20 -12.39
CA GLN A 578 -3.48 -30.77 -13.78
C GLN A 578 -2.66 -29.51 -14.10
N THR A 579 -2.64 -28.56 -13.15
CA THR A 579 -1.82 -27.35 -13.26
C THR A 579 -0.34 -27.72 -13.37
N GLU A 580 0.15 -28.54 -12.45
CA GLU A 580 1.55 -28.97 -12.40
C GLU A 580 1.96 -29.79 -13.62
N ALA A 581 1.08 -30.65 -14.16
CA ALA A 581 1.38 -31.41 -15.36
C ALA A 581 1.65 -30.49 -16.58
N LEU A 582 0.85 -29.43 -16.78
CA LEU A 582 1.11 -28.46 -17.84
C LEU A 582 2.33 -27.57 -17.55
N LEU A 583 2.53 -27.16 -16.29
CA LEU A 583 3.71 -26.40 -15.89
C LEU A 583 5.01 -27.22 -16.09
N SER A 584 4.98 -28.52 -15.84
CA SER A 584 6.12 -29.42 -16.05
C SER A 584 6.54 -29.48 -17.52
N GLU A 585 5.58 -29.65 -18.44
CA GLU A 585 5.86 -29.59 -19.88
C GLU A 585 6.43 -28.22 -20.30
N LEU A 586 5.93 -27.12 -19.71
CA LEU A 586 6.43 -25.77 -19.99
C LEU A 586 7.85 -25.56 -19.44
N ARG A 587 8.15 -26.03 -18.23
CA ARG A 587 9.51 -25.97 -17.66
C ARG A 587 10.50 -26.75 -18.51
N ALA A 588 10.11 -27.94 -18.98
CA ALA A 588 10.93 -28.74 -19.87
C ALA A 588 11.24 -27.98 -21.17
N ALA A 589 10.23 -27.41 -21.81
CA ALA A 589 10.40 -26.62 -23.03
C ALA A 589 11.25 -25.35 -22.82
N LEU A 590 11.06 -24.62 -21.71
CA LEU A 590 11.89 -23.46 -21.35
C LEU A 590 13.35 -23.85 -21.12
N THR A 591 13.60 -25.05 -20.58
CA THR A 591 14.94 -25.59 -20.35
C THR A 591 15.60 -26.00 -21.66
N GLU A 592 14.90 -26.76 -22.50
CA GLU A 592 15.42 -27.23 -23.79
C GLU A 592 15.73 -26.09 -24.75
N THR A 593 14.92 -25.03 -24.73
CA THR A 593 15.15 -23.82 -25.54
C THR A 593 16.23 -22.89 -24.98
N GLY A 594 16.76 -23.15 -23.77
CA GLY A 594 17.79 -22.33 -23.11
C GLY A 594 17.28 -20.98 -22.58
N LEU A 595 15.96 -20.77 -22.49
CA LEU A 595 15.37 -19.48 -22.16
C LEU A 595 15.62 -19.03 -20.72
N TRP A 596 15.82 -19.95 -19.77
CA TRP A 596 16.20 -19.60 -18.40
C TRP A 596 17.51 -18.79 -18.36
N ASP A 597 18.52 -19.26 -19.10
CA ASP A 597 19.86 -18.68 -19.09
C ASP A 597 19.92 -17.43 -19.98
N GLU A 598 19.25 -17.44 -21.15
CA GLU A 598 19.14 -16.25 -22.03
C GLU A 598 18.48 -15.08 -21.29
N LEU A 599 17.39 -15.35 -20.55
CA LEU A 599 16.66 -14.33 -19.79
C LEU A 599 17.26 -14.06 -18.41
N LYS A 600 18.26 -14.84 -17.97
CA LYS A 600 18.90 -14.78 -16.65
C LYS A 600 17.88 -14.81 -15.52
N THR A 601 17.04 -15.84 -15.52
CA THR A 601 15.92 -15.96 -14.58
C THR A 601 15.67 -17.41 -14.20
N ASP A 602 15.03 -17.62 -13.06
CA ASP A 602 14.49 -18.91 -12.63
C ASP A 602 12.97 -18.87 -12.39
N TRP A 603 12.31 -17.81 -12.86
CA TRP A 603 10.86 -17.75 -13.01
C TRP A 603 10.45 -16.86 -14.19
N VAL A 604 9.26 -17.11 -14.73
CA VAL A 604 8.69 -16.35 -15.84
C VAL A 604 7.19 -16.17 -15.62
N ILE A 605 6.68 -14.97 -15.93
CA ILE A 605 5.23 -14.71 -16.06
C ILE A 605 4.93 -14.56 -17.56
N LEU A 606 4.05 -15.41 -18.07
CA LEU A 606 3.59 -15.41 -19.46
C LEU A 606 2.13 -14.98 -19.55
N ASP A 607 1.82 -14.28 -20.63
CA ASP A 607 0.45 -14.01 -21.05
C ASP A 607 0.12 -14.90 -22.26
N SER A 608 -0.93 -15.70 -22.12
CA SER A 608 -1.22 -16.82 -23.02
C SER A 608 -2.71 -17.00 -23.27
N GLU A 609 -3.05 -17.74 -24.32
CA GLU A 609 -4.40 -18.27 -24.54
C GLU A 609 -4.39 -19.80 -24.40
N LEU A 610 -5.34 -20.37 -23.67
CA LEU A 610 -5.49 -21.82 -23.49
C LEU A 610 -6.64 -22.35 -24.35
N LEU A 611 -6.35 -23.39 -25.14
CA LEU A 611 -7.22 -24.00 -26.15
C LEU A 611 -7.61 -25.44 -25.76
N PRO A 612 -8.78 -25.97 -26.17
CA PRO A 612 -9.89 -25.29 -26.87
C PRO A 612 -10.76 -24.43 -25.96
N TRP A 613 -11.63 -23.63 -26.57
CA TRP A 613 -12.67 -22.88 -25.87
C TRP A 613 -13.54 -23.75 -24.95
N ASN A 614 -13.93 -24.95 -25.39
CA ASN A 614 -14.78 -25.83 -24.58
C ASN A 614 -14.07 -26.48 -23.38
N ALA A 615 -12.75 -26.32 -23.22
CA ALA A 615 -12.03 -26.77 -22.03
C ALA A 615 -12.50 -26.03 -20.76
N LYS A 616 -12.96 -24.78 -20.87
CA LYS A 616 -13.55 -24.01 -19.76
C LYS A 616 -14.99 -23.56 -20.01
N ALA A 617 -15.42 -23.41 -21.27
CA ALA A 617 -16.72 -22.85 -21.63
C ALA A 617 -17.86 -23.88 -21.85
N GLN A 618 -17.69 -25.14 -21.42
CA GLN A 618 -18.67 -26.20 -21.68
C GLN A 618 -20.09 -25.88 -21.15
N GLY A 619 -20.19 -25.27 -19.97
CA GLY A 619 -21.48 -24.85 -19.40
C GLY A 619 -22.19 -23.79 -20.24
N LEU A 620 -21.44 -22.80 -20.75
CA LEU A 620 -21.98 -21.72 -21.59
C LEU A 620 -22.42 -22.25 -22.96
N LEU A 621 -21.66 -23.18 -23.55
CA LEU A 621 -22.03 -23.87 -24.79
C LEU A 621 -23.34 -24.63 -24.64
N ARG A 622 -23.51 -25.41 -23.56
CA ARG A 622 -24.73 -26.19 -23.31
C ARG A 622 -25.93 -25.33 -22.92
N GLY A 623 -25.70 -24.27 -22.14
CA GLY A 623 -26.78 -23.44 -21.60
C GLY A 623 -27.27 -22.34 -22.54
N GLN A 624 -26.41 -21.84 -23.44
CA GLN A 624 -26.72 -20.66 -24.25
C GLN A 624 -26.54 -20.91 -25.76
N TYR A 625 -25.36 -21.37 -26.20
CA TYR A 625 -25.07 -21.40 -27.64
C TYR A 625 -25.77 -22.56 -28.39
N ALA A 626 -25.66 -23.78 -27.87
CA ALA A 626 -26.25 -24.97 -28.50
C ALA A 626 -27.79 -24.93 -28.54
N PRO A 627 -28.51 -24.51 -27.48
CA PRO A 627 -29.96 -24.38 -27.52
C PRO A 627 -30.47 -23.44 -28.62
N VAL A 628 -29.80 -22.29 -28.84
CA VAL A 628 -30.16 -21.34 -29.90
C VAL A 628 -30.07 -22.00 -31.27
N GLY A 629 -28.96 -22.70 -31.54
CA GLY A 629 -28.77 -23.39 -32.81
C GLY A 629 -29.78 -24.52 -33.03
N ALA A 630 -30.01 -25.35 -32.01
CA ALA A 630 -30.94 -26.47 -32.08
C ALA A 630 -32.39 -26.02 -32.28
N ALA A 631 -32.85 -25.06 -31.46
CA ALA A 631 -34.21 -24.53 -31.56
C ALA A 631 -34.44 -23.77 -32.88
N GLY A 632 -33.47 -22.94 -33.29
CA GLY A 632 -33.55 -22.18 -34.54
C GLY A 632 -33.68 -23.09 -35.76
N ARG A 633 -32.88 -24.15 -35.85
CA ARG A 633 -32.91 -25.10 -36.97
C ARG A 633 -34.26 -25.80 -37.08
N VAL A 634 -34.77 -26.35 -35.97
CA VAL A 634 -36.06 -27.08 -35.97
C VAL A 634 -37.22 -26.14 -36.31
N ALA A 635 -37.28 -24.97 -35.68
CA ALA A 635 -38.36 -24.03 -35.88
C ALA A 635 -38.40 -23.45 -37.30
N LEU A 636 -37.23 -23.03 -37.84
CA LEU A 636 -37.16 -22.41 -39.16
C LEU A 636 -37.41 -23.43 -40.28
N SER A 637 -36.87 -24.65 -40.19
CA SER A 637 -37.16 -25.72 -41.16
C SER A 637 -38.67 -26.02 -41.21
N THR A 638 -39.29 -26.18 -40.04
CA THR A 638 -40.73 -26.48 -39.96
C THR A 638 -41.58 -25.33 -40.51
N ALA A 639 -41.24 -24.08 -40.16
CA ALA A 639 -41.95 -22.90 -40.64
C ALA A 639 -41.80 -22.74 -42.17
N ARG A 640 -40.61 -23.00 -42.71
CA ARG A 640 -40.33 -22.93 -44.15
C ARG A 640 -41.20 -23.94 -44.91
N GLU A 641 -41.23 -25.19 -44.48
CA GLU A 641 -42.06 -26.24 -45.09
C GLU A 641 -43.56 -25.87 -45.08
N LEU A 642 -44.04 -25.24 -44.01
CA LEU A 642 -45.42 -24.78 -43.91
C LEU A 642 -45.70 -23.61 -44.86
N ALA A 643 -44.77 -22.66 -44.99
CA ALA A 643 -44.90 -21.54 -45.92
C ALA A 643 -44.90 -22.00 -47.39
N GLU A 644 -44.08 -23.00 -47.73
CA GLU A 644 -44.07 -23.66 -49.04
C GLU A 644 -45.41 -24.34 -49.32
N LYS A 645 -45.94 -25.12 -48.38
CA LYS A 645 -47.26 -25.77 -48.49
C LYS A 645 -48.41 -24.77 -48.62
N ALA A 646 -48.28 -23.59 -48.03
CA ALA A 646 -49.26 -22.51 -48.11
C ALA A 646 -49.12 -21.62 -49.36
N ASN A 647 -48.18 -21.92 -50.28
CA ASN A 647 -47.87 -21.10 -51.46
C ASN A 647 -47.49 -19.64 -51.13
N LEU A 648 -46.66 -19.44 -50.10
CA LEU A 648 -46.14 -18.12 -49.70
C LEU A 648 -44.64 -18.01 -50.05
N PRO A 649 -44.27 -17.78 -51.33
CA PRO A 649 -42.90 -17.92 -51.80
C PRO A 649 -41.91 -16.92 -51.17
N GLU A 650 -42.32 -15.66 -50.97
CA GLU A 650 -41.47 -14.63 -50.33
C GLU A 650 -41.16 -14.98 -48.86
N LEU A 651 -42.15 -15.52 -48.15
CA LEU A 651 -41.96 -15.96 -46.76
C LEU A 651 -41.08 -17.20 -46.67
N ALA A 652 -41.28 -18.17 -47.58
CA ALA A 652 -40.46 -19.37 -47.65
C ALA A 652 -38.98 -19.02 -47.93
N GLN A 653 -38.72 -18.11 -48.88
CA GLN A 653 -37.37 -17.62 -49.16
C GLN A 653 -36.74 -16.97 -47.92
N ARG A 654 -37.44 -16.06 -47.26
CA ARG A 654 -36.94 -15.40 -46.05
C ARG A 654 -36.64 -16.40 -44.93
N LEU A 655 -37.48 -17.43 -44.76
CA LEU A 655 -37.25 -18.47 -43.76
C LEU A 655 -36.04 -19.35 -44.11
N GLN A 656 -35.82 -19.64 -45.40
CA GLN A 656 -34.64 -20.36 -45.89
C GLN A 656 -33.34 -19.60 -45.63
N GLU A 657 -33.33 -18.29 -45.85
CA GLU A 657 -32.19 -17.41 -45.58
C GLU A 657 -31.85 -17.37 -44.08
N ARG A 658 -32.86 -17.28 -43.21
CA ARG A 658 -32.69 -17.35 -41.75
C ARG A 658 -32.19 -18.72 -41.30
N GLU A 659 -32.72 -19.80 -41.89
CA GLU A 659 -32.27 -21.17 -41.61
C GLU A 659 -30.79 -21.34 -41.94
N SER A 660 -30.35 -20.81 -43.10
CA SER A 660 -28.94 -20.79 -43.50
C SER A 660 -28.06 -20.02 -42.50
N CYS A 661 -28.52 -18.87 -42.01
CA CYS A 661 -27.83 -18.10 -40.97
C CYS A 661 -27.64 -18.88 -39.66
N VAL A 662 -28.65 -19.64 -39.23
CA VAL A 662 -28.56 -20.52 -38.05
C VAL A 662 -27.59 -21.67 -38.29
N GLY A 663 -27.57 -22.25 -39.49
CA GLY A 663 -26.58 -23.25 -39.90
C GLY A 663 -25.15 -22.72 -39.80
N ALA A 664 -24.88 -21.55 -40.37
CA ALA A 664 -23.58 -20.89 -40.30
C ALA A 664 -23.15 -20.58 -38.86
N TYR A 665 -24.09 -20.15 -38.01
CA TYR A 665 -23.84 -19.98 -36.57
C TYR A 665 -23.45 -21.29 -35.87
N GLN A 666 -24.13 -22.40 -36.18
CA GLN A 666 -23.80 -23.72 -35.63
C GLN A 666 -22.40 -24.20 -36.04
N GLU A 667 -22.07 -24.00 -37.31
CA GLU A 667 -20.74 -24.31 -37.82
C GLU A 667 -19.67 -23.45 -37.14
N ALA A 668 -19.92 -22.14 -37.00
CA ALA A 668 -18.97 -21.19 -36.42
C ALA A 668 -18.57 -21.57 -34.99
N TYR A 669 -19.52 -21.82 -34.06
CA TYR A 669 -19.12 -22.21 -32.70
C TYR A 669 -18.56 -23.65 -32.65
N GLY A 670 -19.01 -24.53 -33.55
CA GLY A 670 -18.55 -25.92 -33.64
C GLY A 670 -17.07 -26.04 -33.96
N ARG A 671 -16.52 -25.13 -34.79
CA ARG A 671 -15.08 -25.08 -35.14
C ARG A 671 -14.15 -24.94 -33.93
N TYR A 672 -14.64 -24.40 -32.82
CA TYR A 672 -13.84 -24.16 -31.60
C TYR A 672 -14.07 -25.19 -30.49
N CYS A 673 -14.76 -26.29 -30.81
CA CYS A 673 -15.11 -27.33 -29.84
C CYS A 673 -14.53 -28.68 -30.26
N TRP A 674 -13.63 -29.26 -29.45
CA TRP A 674 -13.16 -30.64 -29.64
C TRP A 674 -13.09 -31.39 -28.30
N SER A 675 -13.01 -32.71 -28.36
CA SER A 675 -12.99 -33.54 -27.15
C SER A 675 -11.73 -33.29 -26.32
N VAL A 676 -11.89 -33.10 -25.02
CA VAL A 676 -10.80 -32.89 -24.06
C VAL A 676 -10.96 -33.91 -22.94
N SER A 677 -9.89 -34.63 -22.58
CA SER A 677 -9.87 -35.56 -21.46
C SER A 677 -8.57 -35.36 -20.67
N GLY A 678 -8.69 -34.83 -19.45
CA GLY A 678 -7.51 -34.32 -18.72
C GLY A 678 -6.81 -33.23 -19.51
N LEU A 679 -5.49 -33.37 -19.71
CA LEU A 679 -4.72 -32.48 -20.58
C LEU A 679 -4.70 -32.92 -22.05
N SER A 680 -5.25 -34.08 -22.40
CA SER A 680 -5.32 -34.51 -23.80
C SER A 680 -6.20 -33.57 -24.61
N GLY A 681 -5.66 -33.01 -25.70
CA GLY A 681 -6.34 -32.00 -26.52
C GLY A 681 -6.20 -30.55 -26.04
N VAL A 682 -5.60 -30.30 -24.87
CA VAL A 682 -5.32 -28.94 -24.39
C VAL A 682 -4.07 -28.39 -25.06
N LYS A 683 -4.10 -27.15 -25.54
CA LYS A 683 -2.90 -26.46 -26.06
C LYS A 683 -2.75 -25.09 -25.41
N LEU A 684 -1.51 -24.61 -25.31
CA LEU A 684 -1.19 -23.28 -24.79
C LEU A 684 -0.56 -22.45 -25.91
N ALA A 685 -1.07 -21.24 -26.13
CA ALA A 685 -0.55 -20.28 -27.09
C ALA A 685 -0.05 -19.03 -26.35
N PRO A 686 1.20 -19.01 -25.86
CA PRO A 686 1.81 -17.82 -25.30
C PRO A 686 2.00 -16.76 -26.39
N PHE A 687 1.68 -15.50 -26.09
CA PHE A 687 1.91 -14.36 -27.00
C PHE A 687 2.70 -13.22 -26.36
N GLN A 688 2.98 -13.27 -25.05
CA GLN A 688 3.85 -12.28 -24.41
C GLN A 688 4.57 -12.85 -23.19
N ILE A 689 5.83 -12.47 -23.03
CA ILE A 689 6.60 -12.68 -21.81
C ILE A 689 6.51 -11.38 -21.02
N LEU A 690 5.87 -11.39 -19.85
CA LEU A 690 5.55 -10.18 -19.10
C LEU A 690 6.70 -9.76 -18.19
N ALA A 691 7.20 -10.69 -17.38
CA ALA A 691 8.23 -10.41 -16.39
C ALA A 691 9.11 -11.62 -16.08
N VAL A 692 10.33 -11.31 -15.66
CA VAL A 692 11.39 -12.23 -15.22
C VAL A 692 12.11 -11.59 -14.02
N GLU A 693 13.11 -12.26 -13.45
CA GLU A 693 13.86 -11.71 -12.32
C GLU A 693 14.43 -10.32 -12.63
N GLY A 694 14.14 -9.36 -11.74
CA GLY A 694 14.66 -8.00 -11.78
C GLY A 694 14.11 -7.06 -12.86
N ARG A 695 13.34 -7.54 -13.87
CA ARG A 695 12.78 -6.67 -14.93
C ARG A 695 11.47 -7.16 -15.55
N THR A 696 10.66 -6.23 -16.05
CA THR A 696 9.59 -6.54 -17.01
C THR A 696 10.20 -6.67 -18.40
N LEU A 697 9.59 -7.46 -19.30
CA LEU A 697 10.05 -7.57 -20.69
C LEU A 697 9.18 -6.78 -21.67
N LEU A 698 8.47 -5.77 -21.15
CA LEU A 698 7.63 -4.87 -21.95
C LEU A 698 8.42 -3.81 -22.73
N GLU A 699 9.73 -3.74 -22.50
CA GLU A 699 10.69 -2.99 -23.32
C GLU A 699 11.02 -3.72 -24.63
N GLN A 700 10.79 -5.04 -24.69
CA GLN A 700 10.93 -5.80 -25.92
C GLN A 700 9.72 -5.57 -26.82
N ASP A 701 9.96 -5.57 -28.12
CA ASP A 701 8.91 -5.39 -29.11
C ASP A 701 8.08 -6.68 -29.31
N HIS A 702 6.90 -6.56 -29.91
CA HIS A 702 6.00 -7.70 -30.07
C HIS A 702 6.50 -8.79 -31.04
N LEU A 703 7.38 -8.49 -31.99
CA LEU A 703 7.99 -9.51 -32.86
C LEU A 703 8.99 -10.35 -32.08
N TRP A 704 9.79 -9.73 -31.21
CA TRP A 704 10.68 -10.45 -30.31
C TRP A 704 9.89 -11.45 -29.48
N HIS A 705 8.75 -11.03 -28.90
CA HIS A 705 7.87 -11.95 -28.16
C HIS A 705 7.39 -13.11 -29.05
N MET A 706 6.94 -12.86 -30.28
CA MET A 706 6.49 -13.92 -31.19
C MET A 706 7.62 -14.90 -31.53
N GLN A 707 8.79 -14.39 -31.89
CA GLN A 707 9.94 -15.21 -32.29
C GLN A 707 10.50 -16.03 -31.13
N THR A 708 10.58 -15.44 -29.94
CA THR A 708 11.06 -16.11 -28.73
C THR A 708 10.09 -17.21 -28.30
N LEU A 709 8.78 -16.94 -28.27
CA LEU A 709 7.78 -17.91 -27.84
C LEU A 709 7.51 -19.01 -28.89
N ALA A 710 7.73 -18.74 -30.18
CA ALA A 710 7.65 -19.76 -31.23
C ALA A 710 8.66 -20.91 -31.02
N ARG A 711 9.77 -20.67 -30.31
CA ARG A 711 10.75 -21.72 -29.96
C ARG A 711 10.13 -22.82 -29.08
N LEU A 712 9.15 -22.49 -28.24
CA LEU A 712 8.45 -23.48 -27.41
C LEU A 712 7.66 -24.48 -28.26
N ALA A 713 7.01 -23.99 -29.33
CA ALA A 713 6.27 -24.83 -30.27
C ALA A 713 7.19 -25.71 -31.14
N ALA A 714 8.47 -25.33 -31.28
CA ALA A 714 9.45 -26.14 -32.00
C ALA A 714 9.92 -27.37 -31.23
N VAL A 715 9.82 -27.35 -29.89
CA VAL A 715 10.25 -28.47 -29.01
C VAL A 715 9.09 -29.30 -28.47
N SER A 716 7.85 -28.78 -28.45
CA SER A 716 6.68 -29.53 -28.00
C SER A 716 5.40 -29.11 -28.71
N GLU A 717 4.61 -30.09 -29.14
CA GLU A 717 3.28 -29.90 -29.76
C GLU A 717 2.23 -29.32 -28.79
N ARG A 718 2.54 -29.27 -27.49
CA ARG A 718 1.70 -28.62 -26.46
C ARG A 718 1.55 -27.13 -26.70
N PHE A 719 2.59 -26.51 -27.26
CA PHE A 719 2.66 -25.07 -27.45
C PHE A 719 2.35 -24.70 -28.91
N VAL A 720 1.59 -23.63 -29.09
CA VAL A 720 1.20 -23.14 -30.40
C VAL A 720 1.93 -21.83 -30.66
N ALA A 721 2.74 -21.81 -31.73
CA ALA A 721 3.30 -20.57 -32.24
C ALA A 721 2.18 -19.72 -32.84
N THR A 722 2.03 -18.49 -32.33
CA THR A 722 1.00 -17.56 -32.83
C THR A 722 1.38 -17.09 -34.23
N GLN A 723 0.49 -17.27 -35.21
CA GLN A 723 0.68 -16.71 -36.56
C GLN A 723 0.59 -15.18 -36.48
N TYR A 724 1.43 -14.48 -37.25
CA TYR A 724 1.42 -13.02 -37.29
C TYR A 724 1.83 -12.47 -38.64
N GLN A 725 1.45 -11.23 -38.91
CA GLN A 725 1.89 -10.45 -40.05
C GLN A 725 2.35 -9.07 -39.59
N LEU A 726 3.51 -8.63 -40.08
CA LEU A 726 3.98 -7.26 -39.92
C LEU A 726 3.33 -6.39 -41.00
N VAL A 727 2.89 -5.19 -40.62
CA VAL A 727 2.22 -4.27 -41.54
C VAL A 727 2.72 -2.86 -41.32
N GLN A 728 3.11 -2.22 -42.41
CA GLN A 728 3.33 -0.79 -42.49
C GLN A 728 2.00 -0.11 -42.80
N ALA A 729 1.32 0.41 -41.79
CA ALA A 729 -0.08 0.82 -41.83
C ALA A 729 -0.36 2.09 -42.67
N ASP A 730 0.66 2.88 -43.00
CA ASP A 730 0.59 3.97 -43.97
C ASP A 730 0.86 3.52 -45.42
N ASN A 731 1.19 2.25 -45.64
CA ASN A 731 1.29 1.64 -46.96
C ASN A 731 -0.01 0.92 -47.33
N ALA A 732 -0.74 1.48 -48.29
CA ALA A 732 -2.03 0.95 -48.75
C ALA A 732 -1.95 -0.45 -49.37
N GLU A 733 -0.82 -0.86 -49.95
CA GLU A 733 -0.62 -2.21 -50.49
C GLU A 733 -0.50 -3.24 -49.36
N GLN A 734 0.32 -2.95 -48.35
CA GLN A 734 0.48 -3.85 -47.19
C GLN A 734 -0.80 -3.97 -46.35
N VAL A 735 -1.60 -2.89 -46.25
CA VAL A 735 -2.92 -2.97 -45.61
C VAL A 735 -3.86 -3.89 -46.39
N LYS A 736 -3.83 -3.87 -47.74
CA LYS A 736 -4.61 -4.81 -48.57
C LYS A 736 -4.12 -6.25 -48.40
N GLU A 737 -2.81 -6.47 -48.34
CA GLU A 737 -2.23 -7.79 -48.09
C GLU A 737 -2.66 -8.35 -46.73
N LEU A 738 -2.65 -7.51 -45.69
CA LEU A 738 -3.16 -7.89 -44.37
C LEU A 738 -4.63 -8.29 -44.43
N SER A 739 -5.46 -7.51 -45.13
CA SER A 739 -6.88 -7.83 -45.31
C SER A 739 -7.11 -9.13 -46.06
N ALA A 740 -6.35 -9.39 -47.13
CA ALA A 740 -6.44 -10.64 -47.88
C ALA A 740 -5.99 -11.85 -47.04
N TRP A 741 -4.94 -11.70 -46.24
CA TRP A 741 -4.50 -12.73 -45.29
C TRP A 741 -5.58 -13.00 -44.23
N TRP A 742 -6.16 -11.94 -43.67
CA TRP A 742 -7.24 -12.03 -42.69
C TRP A 742 -8.50 -12.70 -43.26
N ASP A 743 -8.91 -12.34 -44.48
CA ASP A 743 -10.06 -12.94 -45.17
C ASP A 743 -9.84 -14.46 -45.30
N LYS A 744 -8.69 -14.87 -45.87
CA LYS A 744 -8.32 -16.28 -46.01
C LYS A 744 -8.32 -17.02 -44.67
N LYS A 745 -7.70 -16.43 -43.64
CA LYS A 745 -7.54 -17.10 -42.35
C LYS A 745 -8.87 -17.23 -41.58
N THR A 746 -9.73 -16.22 -41.67
CA THR A 746 -11.05 -16.28 -41.02
C THR A 746 -11.98 -17.25 -41.74
N GLU A 747 -11.86 -17.44 -43.06
CA GLU A 747 -12.52 -18.51 -43.81
C GLU A 747 -12.06 -19.91 -43.34
N GLU A 748 -10.75 -20.08 -43.13
CA GLU A 748 -10.13 -21.29 -42.57
C GLU A 748 -10.53 -21.57 -41.10
N GLY A 749 -11.29 -20.67 -40.45
CA GLY A 749 -11.82 -20.86 -39.10
C GLY A 749 -11.07 -20.13 -37.98
N MET A 750 -10.17 -19.20 -38.31
CA MET A 750 -9.59 -18.28 -37.32
C MET A 750 -10.66 -17.33 -36.79
N GLU A 751 -10.67 -17.04 -35.48
CA GLU A 751 -11.60 -16.05 -34.91
C GLU A 751 -11.39 -14.66 -35.52
N GLY A 752 -10.14 -14.27 -35.74
CA GLY A 752 -9.77 -12.94 -36.22
C GLY A 752 -8.33 -12.61 -35.84
N ILE A 753 -8.01 -11.32 -35.77
CA ILE A 753 -6.67 -10.84 -35.41
C ILE A 753 -6.72 -9.84 -34.26
N VAL A 754 -5.60 -9.72 -33.57
CA VAL A 754 -5.30 -8.65 -32.62
C VAL A 754 -4.18 -7.79 -33.21
N VAL A 755 -4.50 -6.54 -33.51
CA VAL A 755 -3.53 -5.58 -34.04
C VAL A 755 -2.91 -4.80 -32.89
N LYS A 756 -1.57 -4.77 -32.86
CA LYS A 756 -0.75 -4.10 -31.85
C LYS A 756 0.30 -3.24 -32.54
N THR A 757 0.85 -2.27 -31.82
CA THR A 757 2.04 -1.53 -32.26
C THR A 757 3.26 -2.44 -32.32
N ARG A 758 4.36 -2.01 -32.96
CA ARG A 758 5.64 -2.72 -32.89
C ARG A 758 6.12 -2.82 -31.43
N GLU A 759 6.15 -1.70 -30.75
CA GLU A 759 6.48 -1.56 -29.32
C GLU A 759 5.37 -2.14 -28.43
N SER A 760 5.73 -2.75 -27.30
CA SER A 760 4.75 -3.34 -26.36
C SER A 760 3.99 -2.32 -25.51
N ILE A 761 4.52 -1.10 -25.36
CA ILE A 761 3.85 0.01 -24.64
C ILE A 761 3.80 1.24 -25.58
N PRO A 762 2.64 1.55 -26.19
CA PRO A 762 2.54 2.64 -27.16
C PRO A 762 2.42 4.02 -26.47
N VAL A 763 3.55 4.62 -26.09
CA VAL A 763 3.61 5.96 -25.45
C VAL A 763 4.23 6.99 -26.40
N ARG A 764 3.65 8.19 -26.45
CA ARG A 764 4.23 9.34 -27.16
C ARG A 764 4.94 10.28 -26.16
N ASN A 765 6.21 10.60 -26.41
CA ASN A 765 7.06 11.53 -25.64
C ASN A 765 7.41 11.08 -24.19
N SER A 766 8.40 11.74 -23.58
CA SER A 766 8.97 11.45 -22.26
C SER A 766 8.02 11.61 -21.07
N VAL A 767 6.79 12.09 -21.29
CA VAL A 767 5.74 12.18 -20.26
C VAL A 767 4.78 11.00 -20.47
N ALA A 768 4.92 9.98 -19.61
CA ALA A 768 4.23 8.70 -19.69
C ALA A 768 2.71 8.80 -19.43
N SER A 769 1.93 9.28 -20.41
CA SER A 769 0.46 9.12 -20.38
C SER A 769 0.01 8.21 -21.52
N LEU A 770 -0.45 7.01 -21.19
CA LEU A 770 -0.97 6.05 -22.16
C LEU A 770 -2.33 6.51 -22.68
N ARG A 771 -2.37 6.93 -23.95
CA ARG A 771 -3.60 7.38 -24.64
C ARG A 771 -3.97 6.51 -25.84
N VAL A 772 -3.10 5.58 -26.21
CA VAL A 772 -3.24 4.70 -27.37
C VAL A 772 -3.53 3.29 -26.89
N GLN A 773 -4.48 2.60 -27.54
CA GLN A 773 -4.82 1.23 -27.17
C GLN A 773 -3.59 0.32 -27.32
N PRO A 774 -3.27 -0.52 -26.33
CA PRO A 774 -2.17 -1.48 -26.44
C PRO A 774 -2.46 -2.58 -27.48
N ALA A 775 -3.74 -2.84 -27.74
CA ALA A 775 -4.21 -3.82 -28.69
C ALA A 775 -5.63 -3.49 -29.14
N VAL A 776 -5.95 -3.77 -30.40
CA VAL A 776 -7.32 -3.68 -30.94
C VAL A 776 -7.67 -4.99 -31.65
N LYS A 777 -8.83 -5.58 -31.35
CA LYS A 777 -9.30 -6.80 -32.01
C LYS A 777 -10.12 -6.51 -33.26
N VAL A 778 -9.94 -7.36 -34.27
CA VAL A 778 -10.66 -7.39 -35.54
C VAL A 778 -11.13 -8.81 -35.78
N ARG A 779 -12.42 -9.07 -35.53
CA ARG A 779 -12.99 -10.42 -35.57
C ARG A 779 -13.64 -10.74 -36.90
N GLY A 780 -13.48 -11.98 -37.34
CA GLY A 780 -14.02 -12.53 -38.57
C GLY A 780 -15.53 -12.45 -38.65
N ARG A 781 -16.04 -12.31 -39.87
CA ARG A 781 -17.48 -12.19 -40.14
C ARG A 781 -18.27 -13.39 -39.60
N GLU A 782 -17.81 -14.60 -39.82
CA GLU A 782 -18.52 -15.80 -39.36
C GLU A 782 -18.42 -15.99 -37.84
N TYR A 783 -17.28 -15.65 -37.24
CA TYR A 783 -17.13 -15.64 -35.79
C TYR A 783 -18.13 -14.71 -35.10
N LEU A 784 -18.34 -13.51 -35.65
CA LEU A 784 -19.24 -12.51 -35.05
C LEU A 784 -20.71 -12.97 -34.98
N ARG A 785 -21.11 -14.04 -35.69
CA ARG A 785 -22.44 -14.68 -35.48
C ARG A 785 -22.61 -15.21 -34.07
N ILE A 786 -21.52 -15.70 -33.46
CA ILE A 786 -21.51 -16.20 -32.08
C ILE A 786 -21.82 -15.06 -31.10
N ILE A 787 -21.36 -13.85 -31.41
CA ILE A 787 -21.44 -12.68 -30.52
C ILE A 787 -22.69 -11.84 -30.74
N TYR A 788 -23.04 -11.56 -32.00
CA TYR A 788 -24.14 -10.68 -32.37
C TYR A 788 -25.42 -11.42 -32.78
N GLY A 789 -25.35 -12.75 -32.84
CA GLY A 789 -26.46 -13.63 -33.19
C GLY A 789 -26.41 -14.12 -34.64
N PRO A 790 -27.16 -15.19 -34.98
CA PRO A 790 -27.07 -15.87 -36.27
C PRO A 790 -27.34 -14.95 -37.47
N GLU A 791 -28.31 -14.05 -37.31
CA GLU A 791 -28.86 -13.19 -38.38
C GLU A 791 -28.18 -11.82 -38.45
N TYR A 792 -27.09 -11.57 -37.71
CA TYR A 792 -26.51 -10.22 -37.60
C TYR A 792 -26.02 -9.63 -38.94
N THR A 793 -25.74 -10.50 -39.92
CA THR A 793 -25.30 -10.11 -41.27
C THR A 793 -26.42 -9.60 -42.17
N ASP A 794 -27.69 -9.73 -41.76
CA ASP A 794 -28.81 -9.12 -42.47
C ASP A 794 -28.60 -7.59 -42.53
N PRO A 795 -28.75 -6.93 -43.70
CA PRO A 795 -28.52 -5.49 -43.84
C PRO A 795 -29.28 -4.63 -42.82
N ALA A 796 -30.52 -5.00 -42.45
CA ALA A 796 -31.32 -4.27 -41.47
C ALA A 796 -30.82 -4.46 -40.02
N HIS A 797 -30.20 -5.59 -39.71
CA HIS A 797 -29.52 -5.82 -38.43
C HIS A 797 -28.16 -5.13 -38.39
N LEU A 798 -27.34 -5.35 -39.43
CA LEU A 798 -25.99 -4.82 -39.54
C LEU A 798 -25.96 -3.29 -39.47
N SER A 799 -26.87 -2.61 -40.16
CA SER A 799 -26.94 -1.14 -40.13
C SER A 799 -27.19 -0.60 -38.72
N ARG A 800 -28.03 -1.27 -37.91
CA ARG A 800 -28.28 -0.86 -36.52
C ARG A 800 -27.08 -1.15 -35.61
N LEU A 801 -26.38 -2.26 -35.86
CA LEU A 801 -25.20 -2.65 -35.08
C LEU A 801 -23.97 -1.76 -35.35
N ARG A 802 -23.95 -1.01 -36.46
CA ARG A 802 -22.90 -0.03 -36.74
C ARG A 802 -22.91 1.14 -35.75
N GLU A 803 -24.04 1.44 -35.13
CA GLU A 803 -24.20 2.44 -34.07
C GLU A 803 -23.78 1.86 -32.70
N ARG A 804 -22.47 1.64 -32.50
CA ARG A 804 -21.91 1.14 -31.22
C ARG A 804 -20.93 2.13 -30.60
N GLY A 805 -21.03 2.33 -29.27
CA GLY A 805 -20.12 3.19 -28.51
C GLY A 805 -18.87 2.44 -28.05
N LEU A 806 -17.68 2.92 -28.44
CA LEU A 806 -16.39 2.31 -28.04
C LEU A 806 -15.70 3.03 -26.88
N SER A 807 -16.15 4.24 -26.51
CA SER A 807 -15.46 5.11 -25.55
C SER A 807 -15.28 4.45 -24.18
N GLY A 808 -16.34 3.84 -23.64
CA GLY A 808 -16.29 3.12 -22.36
C GLY A 808 -15.28 1.97 -22.37
N LYS A 809 -15.37 1.09 -23.38
CA LYS A 809 -14.48 -0.07 -23.51
C LYS A 809 -13.02 0.32 -23.70
N ARG A 810 -12.76 1.36 -24.51
CA ARG A 810 -11.40 1.91 -24.73
C ARG A 810 -10.81 2.51 -23.47
N SER A 811 -11.61 3.27 -22.71
CA SER A 811 -11.18 3.83 -21.43
C SER A 811 -10.85 2.74 -20.41
N LEU A 812 -11.70 1.70 -20.36
CA LEU A 812 -11.50 0.56 -19.47
C LEU A 812 -10.19 -0.18 -19.79
N ALA A 813 -9.97 -0.52 -21.06
CA ALA A 813 -8.75 -1.20 -21.53
C ALA A 813 -7.47 -0.43 -21.18
N LEU A 814 -7.46 0.91 -21.31
CA LEU A 814 -6.29 1.73 -20.96
C LEU A 814 -6.01 1.74 -19.46
N ARG A 815 -7.06 1.88 -18.63
CA ARG A 815 -6.92 1.89 -17.17
C ARG A 815 -6.45 0.53 -16.66
N GLU A 816 -7.08 -0.55 -17.12
CA GLU A 816 -6.69 -1.91 -16.75
C GLU A 816 -5.29 -2.26 -17.23
N PHE A 817 -4.90 -1.87 -18.45
CA PHE A 817 -3.53 -2.10 -18.94
C PHE A 817 -2.51 -1.35 -18.07
N SER A 818 -2.81 -0.09 -17.71
CA SER A 818 -1.94 0.71 -16.83
C SER A 818 -1.79 0.07 -15.44
N LEU A 819 -2.88 -0.46 -14.87
CA LEU A 819 -2.84 -1.19 -13.60
C LEU A 819 -2.06 -2.50 -13.72
N GLY A 820 -2.27 -3.28 -14.77
CA GLY A 820 -1.54 -4.53 -15.02
C GLY A 820 -0.03 -4.30 -15.12
N ILE A 821 0.40 -3.28 -15.87
CA ILE A 821 1.82 -2.94 -15.99
C ILE A 821 2.39 -2.44 -14.65
N GLU A 822 1.67 -1.57 -13.95
CA GLU A 822 2.10 -1.07 -12.64
C GLU A 822 2.26 -2.23 -11.63
N GLY A 823 1.31 -3.18 -11.58
CA GLY A 823 1.39 -4.36 -10.73
C GLY A 823 2.64 -5.20 -11.00
N LEU A 824 2.95 -5.46 -12.28
CA LEU A 824 4.16 -6.16 -12.69
C LEU A 824 5.44 -5.41 -12.29
N GLU A 825 5.49 -4.09 -12.53
CA GLU A 825 6.66 -3.27 -12.19
C GLU A 825 6.92 -3.26 -10.69
N ARG A 826 5.87 -3.09 -9.87
CA ARG A 826 5.97 -3.14 -8.40
C ARG A 826 6.42 -4.51 -7.91
N PHE A 827 5.88 -5.57 -8.50
CA PHE A 827 6.25 -6.93 -8.18
C PHE A 827 7.73 -7.18 -8.44
N VAL A 828 8.22 -6.75 -9.61
CA VAL A 828 9.62 -6.88 -10.03
C VAL A 828 10.57 -6.05 -9.17
N ARG A 829 10.18 -4.81 -8.79
CA ARG A 829 10.94 -3.93 -7.88
C ARG A 829 10.94 -4.40 -6.43
N ARG A 830 10.28 -5.52 -6.15
CA ARG A 830 10.13 -6.10 -4.82
C ARG A 830 9.43 -5.15 -3.83
N GLU A 831 8.42 -4.41 -4.27
CA GLU A 831 7.53 -3.68 -3.36
C GLU A 831 6.69 -4.64 -2.49
N PRO A 832 6.14 -4.19 -1.34
CA PRO A 832 5.23 -4.99 -0.52
C PRO A 832 4.05 -5.58 -1.32
N LEU A 833 3.60 -6.80 -1.00
CA LEU A 833 2.56 -7.49 -1.79
C LEU A 833 1.26 -6.71 -1.82
N ARG A 834 0.94 -5.95 -0.75
CA ARG A 834 -0.23 -5.06 -0.74
C ARG A 834 -0.23 -4.04 -1.90
N ARG A 835 0.95 -3.52 -2.27
CA ARG A 835 1.14 -2.54 -3.37
C ARG A 835 1.03 -3.18 -4.75
N VAL A 836 1.36 -4.46 -4.85
CA VAL A 836 1.17 -5.25 -6.07
C VAL A 836 -0.32 -5.61 -6.22
N HIS A 837 -0.93 -6.11 -5.14
CA HIS A 837 -2.31 -6.57 -5.16
C HIS A 837 -3.33 -5.45 -5.30
N GLU A 838 -3.06 -4.21 -4.85
CA GLU A 838 -3.97 -3.10 -5.13
C GLU A 838 -4.20 -2.92 -6.64
N CYS A 839 -3.18 -3.17 -7.48
CA CYS A 839 -3.29 -3.07 -8.93
C CYS A 839 -4.12 -4.23 -9.53
N ALA A 840 -3.86 -5.46 -9.12
CA ALA A 840 -4.63 -6.63 -9.57
C ALA A 840 -6.10 -6.53 -9.12
N PHE A 841 -6.32 -6.15 -7.86
CA PHE A 841 -7.65 -5.93 -7.30
C PHE A 841 -8.41 -4.83 -8.04
N ALA A 842 -7.75 -3.71 -8.33
CA ALA A 842 -8.36 -2.63 -9.08
C ALA A 842 -8.71 -3.04 -10.50
N THR A 843 -7.86 -3.83 -11.16
CA THR A 843 -8.16 -4.38 -12.50
C THR A 843 -9.44 -5.21 -12.45
N LEU A 844 -9.58 -6.08 -11.46
CA LEU A 844 -10.80 -6.87 -11.26
C LEU A 844 -12.02 -6.01 -10.91
N ALA A 845 -11.83 -4.91 -10.17
CA ALA A 845 -12.89 -3.97 -9.84
C ALA A 845 -13.38 -3.23 -11.09
N LEU A 846 -12.47 -2.78 -11.95
CA LEU A 846 -12.81 -2.13 -13.22
C LEU A 846 -13.60 -3.08 -14.15
N GLU A 847 -13.29 -4.37 -14.16
CA GLU A 847 -14.03 -5.36 -14.94
C GLU A 847 -15.51 -5.54 -14.50
N SER A 848 -15.89 -5.04 -13.33
CA SER A 848 -17.30 -4.98 -12.90
C SER A 848 -18.06 -3.76 -13.44
N GLU A 849 -17.39 -2.81 -14.11
CA GLU A 849 -18.06 -1.68 -14.74
C GLU A 849 -18.94 -2.16 -15.92
N PRO A 850 -20.19 -1.70 -16.01
CA PRO A 850 -21.10 -2.15 -17.06
C PRO A 850 -20.63 -1.65 -18.43
N VAL A 851 -20.28 -2.58 -19.31
CA VAL A 851 -19.93 -2.34 -20.71
C VAL A 851 -20.69 -3.32 -21.60
N ASP A 852 -20.86 -2.97 -22.88
CA ASP A 852 -21.48 -3.87 -23.85
C ASP A 852 -20.63 -5.17 -23.97
N PRO A 853 -21.20 -6.33 -23.60
CA PRO A 853 -20.45 -7.60 -23.55
C PRO A 853 -20.06 -8.12 -24.94
N ARG A 854 -20.65 -7.57 -26.00
CA ARG A 854 -20.33 -7.92 -27.40
C ARG A 854 -18.99 -7.32 -27.85
N LEU A 855 -18.50 -6.31 -27.13
CA LEU A 855 -17.32 -5.53 -27.52
C LEU A 855 -16.02 -6.27 -27.27
#